data_AF-A0A7K4G2F1-F1
#
_entry.id   AF-A0A7K4G2F1-F1
#
_cell.length_a   1.000
_cell.length_b   1.000
_cell.length_c   1.000
_cell.angle_alpha   90.00
_cell.angle_beta   90.00
_cell.angle_gamma   90.00
#
_symmetry.space_group_name_H-M   'P 1'
#
loop_
_entity.id
_entity.type
_entity.pdbx_description
1 polymer ?
#
loop_
_entity_poly.entity_id
_entity_poly.type
_entity_poly.pdbx_seq_one_letter_code
_entity_poly.pdbx_strand_id
1 'polypeptide(L)'
;MKGLVFSLDALFALLLVLIALPALYLASNNLLNPAVYNENLHSTAVESVNLLAETKVSDLLTDPYVKDLFNQGVLDSTDVNKTMMELIGGFWASGDSGNLSIARNLSQYFFGKVMNPSLHYALYYSTDVVFNTSEPGTNDALALSRRLVSGVAKGLPATGCVSRASLKKIGGKQEKSFYFMGGFIGQGNLSFYLTDIPADANVSNIYLEFNAGDNFTLFVNNYDCGLFNKTAGNASVDSWTVSDASCLSALNLGSSNLFKLNFTGSNVKNQFIGGGFVRVTYDTNSFNPGNENTTRFYFTGVDGLVNEYSSLYVPGTVTNISASLHLKNNYTTFLTVGNYTILNDSGSTSSDRVIFVDSSNFTNVFSFDDLSLKTIPLRLGLEANITGGDIGNADIILVTDVSGSMAWRVNQDGTTGTTVTNCSSSNINLGTTSRISVAKCVDKDFIDTILATPGNRIGLVSFSTSTSAVNLSTDATSLKAAVDAYSTGGGTCISCAINDAYNILAQWPSEGRNRFVVMMTDGVPNYRSTDYCFDSNALASNSSFTIQGGESGAFVHYNAFWSAATSTTSNSIYGVDALNSSVAYAVGASYKIFSWNGVSWSESQDLGSQDLYDVDLYNVTLGFAVGASGKIVRWFGTTWSEQTDVGNSNLRGVKVYNSTLAFAVGSSGEIYRWNGNTWSLYQDVGNTNFYSVDVFNSSLGFAVGGSGQIYRWTGTTWTLHQDLGSMTVTDVHIFNSTLAFVTTDDGRIYRWTGSTWSQVYSGSYALNTIRIINSTLGFALGNSRGGVVEWNGASWTQTFPAYLYSGNSTSGLTCSDDDSCSLTQNIPMLNANYSSCRVHNEQNGTVYSVGFGPITTCGLANSTLNAIASCGNGSVYLSNNATELQFAFQNIAEKIIQQSTASQTVIATGDVVTSLYPDSYIEVSFDPVNPDYEFNEILLTQETNKFPSCQGSFFVPPQLSVESVKVTSYSADLWTSNVTISNSLGDNNVFYLGDYGAVYSKLGDPFLVEFPASFVANDENNVLTVKLGSNSTSVSNLCSQDNRVIYGLRVKAVVGYSSIFSECKARNATVFYDSDFDGVPDGSVDLTVGDGLQSAGSSYVGVDQLNTSSNAVDDALLRLLSLLNLVNASGSGLPGSFSNPIDVQLSESVSIDVLSGQQVPFFWGPTEVTVVVWN
;
A
#
# COMPACT_ATOMS: atom_id res chain seq x y z
N MET A 1 131.82 9.50 1.98
CA MET A 1 131.57 10.63 1.05
C MET A 1 130.09 10.75 0.62
N LYS A 2 129.13 10.51 1.54
CA LYS A 2 127.68 10.79 1.34
C LYS A 2 127.08 11.71 2.42
N GLY A 3 127.77 11.91 3.55
CA GLY A 3 127.31 12.81 4.61
C GLY A 3 127.51 14.31 4.33
N LEU A 4 128.43 14.68 3.42
CA LEU A 4 128.73 16.09 3.13
C LEU A 4 127.73 16.73 2.16
N VAL A 5 127.03 15.92 1.36
CA VAL A 5 125.97 16.38 0.44
C VAL A 5 124.66 16.61 1.19
N PHE A 6 124.31 15.74 2.15
CA PHE A 6 123.11 15.90 2.98
C PHE A 6 123.14 17.16 3.86
N SER A 7 124.30 17.53 4.38
CA SER A 7 124.43 18.75 5.19
C SER A 7 124.28 20.03 4.36
N LEU A 8 124.63 20.00 3.06
CA LEU A 8 124.54 21.17 2.19
C LEU A 8 123.09 21.41 1.74
N ASP A 9 122.34 20.36 1.41
CA ASP A 9 120.91 20.45 1.10
C ASP A 9 120.08 20.90 2.31
N ALA A 10 120.42 20.43 3.51
CA ALA A 10 119.79 20.89 4.74
C ALA A 10 120.08 22.39 5.00
N LEU A 11 121.27 22.88 4.64
CA LEU A 11 121.62 24.30 4.78
C LEU A 11 120.85 25.17 3.78
N PHE A 12 120.70 24.74 2.52
CA PHE A 12 119.92 25.46 1.51
C PHE A 12 118.42 25.45 1.83
N ALA A 13 117.88 24.34 2.35
CA ALA A 13 116.50 24.27 2.81
C ALA A 13 116.25 25.20 4.01
N LEU A 14 117.18 25.25 4.96
CA LEU A 14 117.10 26.18 6.10
C LEU A 14 117.17 27.65 5.64
N LEU A 15 118.00 27.96 4.64
CA LEU A 15 118.09 29.31 4.08
C LEU A 15 116.80 29.73 3.38
N LEU A 16 116.14 28.82 2.64
CA LEU A 16 114.84 29.06 2.01
C LEU A 16 113.74 29.30 3.04
N VAL A 17 113.71 28.52 4.12
CA VAL A 17 112.74 28.70 5.22
C VAL A 17 112.95 30.03 5.95
N LEU A 18 114.21 30.44 6.17
CA LEU A 18 114.55 31.72 6.81
C LEU A 18 114.22 32.95 5.94
N ILE A 19 114.10 32.80 4.62
CA ILE A 19 113.68 33.88 3.70
C ILE A 19 112.15 33.88 3.51
N ALA A 20 111.49 32.71 3.54
CA ALA A 20 110.05 32.60 3.38
C ALA A 20 109.26 33.05 4.63
N LEU A 21 109.77 32.79 5.83
CA LEU A 21 109.09 33.12 7.09
C LEU A 21 108.87 34.64 7.31
N PRO A 22 109.86 35.53 7.08
CA PRO A 22 109.66 36.97 7.17
C PRO A 22 108.70 37.53 6.10
N ALA A 23 108.70 36.94 4.90
CA ALA A 23 107.80 37.35 3.81
C ALA A 23 106.33 36.97 4.11
N LEU A 24 106.09 35.80 4.74
CA LEU A 24 104.77 35.38 5.23
C LEU A 24 104.28 36.20 6.43
N TYR A 25 105.18 36.59 7.34
CA TYR A 25 104.85 37.43 8.49
C TYR A 25 104.50 38.89 8.10
N LEU A 26 105.15 39.42 7.06
CA LEU A 26 104.85 40.75 6.52
C LEU A 26 103.57 40.76 5.66
N ALA A 27 103.18 39.62 5.08
CA ALA A 27 101.91 39.48 4.35
C ALA A 27 100.71 39.18 5.27
N SER A 28 100.90 38.58 6.45
CA SER A 28 99.81 38.24 7.38
C SER A 28 99.24 39.43 8.15
N ASN A 29 100.00 40.51 8.31
CA ASN A 29 99.62 41.61 9.23
C ASN A 29 98.86 42.78 8.58
N ASN A 30 98.46 42.68 7.30
CA ASN A 30 97.77 43.78 6.59
C ASN A 30 96.48 43.41 5.84
N LEU A 31 95.81 42.28 6.17
CA LEU A 31 94.49 41.94 5.64
C LEU A 31 93.55 41.38 6.72
N LEU A 32 93.15 42.20 7.69
CA LEU A 32 91.86 42.00 8.35
C LEU A 32 90.78 42.48 7.38
N ASN A 33 90.26 41.56 6.57
CA ASN A 33 89.19 41.82 5.63
C ASN A 33 87.90 42.17 6.41
N PRO A 34 87.20 43.28 6.12
CA PRO A 34 85.91 43.61 6.75
C PRO A 34 84.90 42.45 6.67
N ALA A 35 85.03 41.58 5.67
CA ALA A 35 84.24 40.36 5.52
C ALA A 35 84.41 39.37 6.69
N VAL A 36 85.64 39.13 7.18
CA VAL A 36 85.88 38.19 8.30
C VAL A 36 85.32 38.74 9.61
N TYR A 37 85.37 40.07 9.79
CA TYR A 37 84.80 40.73 10.95
C TYR A 37 83.26 40.66 10.96
N ASN A 38 82.62 40.94 9.82
CA ASN A 38 81.17 40.82 9.68
C ASN A 38 80.69 39.35 9.76
N GLU A 39 81.47 38.39 9.27
CA GLU A 39 81.19 36.96 9.42
C GLU A 39 81.24 36.53 10.90
N ASN A 40 82.21 37.02 11.68
CA ASN A 40 82.26 36.73 13.13
C ASN A 40 81.06 37.32 13.89
N LEU A 41 80.65 38.55 13.56
CA LEU A 41 79.44 39.16 14.14
C LEU A 41 78.19 38.36 13.75
N HIS A 42 78.10 37.90 12.51
CA HIS A 42 76.99 37.06 12.04
C HIS A 42 76.97 35.68 12.72
N SER A 43 78.10 34.99 12.83
CA SER A 43 78.21 33.73 13.58
C SER A 43 77.77 33.92 15.02
N THR A 44 78.21 35.01 15.67
CA THR A 44 77.81 35.35 17.04
C THR A 44 76.30 35.56 17.15
N ALA A 45 75.68 36.28 16.21
CA ALA A 45 74.22 36.47 16.18
C ALA A 45 73.47 35.14 15.97
N VAL A 46 73.95 34.26 15.09
CA VAL A 46 73.37 32.94 14.83
C VAL A 46 73.48 32.03 16.04
N GLU A 47 74.67 31.93 16.63
CA GLU A 47 74.93 31.15 17.85
C GLU A 47 74.07 31.65 19.02
N SER A 48 73.90 32.97 19.17
CA SER A 48 73.06 33.57 20.20
C SER A 48 71.59 33.13 20.12
N VAL A 49 71.03 33.12 18.91
CA VAL A 49 69.65 32.68 18.66
C VAL A 49 69.51 31.17 18.87
N ASN A 50 70.48 30.38 18.41
CA ASN A 50 70.46 28.92 18.63
C ASN A 50 70.58 28.58 20.11
N LEU A 51 71.43 29.29 20.85
CA LEU A 51 71.59 29.08 22.28
C LEU A 51 70.30 29.39 23.05
N LEU A 52 69.59 30.47 22.70
CA LEU A 52 68.27 30.75 23.27
C LEU A 52 67.27 29.62 22.98
N ALA A 53 67.29 29.07 21.77
CA ALA A 53 66.37 28.03 21.33
C ALA A 53 66.70 26.62 21.83
N GLU A 54 67.94 26.37 22.27
CA GLU A 54 68.40 25.04 22.69
C GLU A 54 68.60 24.94 24.20
N THR A 55 68.94 26.04 24.88
CA THR A 55 69.16 26.02 26.34
C THR A 55 67.83 25.91 27.05
N LYS A 56 67.63 24.83 27.81
CA LYS A 56 66.43 24.64 28.62
C LYS A 56 66.59 25.24 30.01
N VAL A 57 65.47 25.60 30.62
CA VAL A 57 65.44 26.04 32.03
C VAL A 57 66.02 24.96 32.95
N SER A 58 65.81 23.67 32.63
CA SER A 58 66.41 22.52 33.32
C SER A 58 67.93 22.62 33.44
N ASP A 59 68.59 23.16 32.42
CA ASP A 59 70.05 23.23 32.35
C ASP A 59 70.60 24.37 33.22
N LEU A 60 69.73 25.27 33.66
CA LEU A 60 70.04 26.46 34.45
C LEU A 60 69.44 26.43 35.86
N LEU A 61 68.91 25.30 36.34
CA LEU A 61 68.29 25.20 37.68
C LEU A 61 69.26 25.54 38.83
N THR A 62 70.55 25.34 38.63
CA THR A 62 71.59 25.69 39.61
C THR A 62 72.04 27.14 39.51
N ASP A 63 71.61 27.87 38.48
CA ASP A 63 71.95 29.26 38.26
C ASP A 63 71.31 30.16 39.33
N PRO A 64 72.05 31.08 39.98
CA PRO A 64 71.53 31.90 41.07
C PRO A 64 70.29 32.71 40.71
N TYR A 65 70.18 33.24 39.49
CA TYR A 65 69.04 34.09 39.10
C TYR A 65 67.82 33.24 38.76
N VAL A 66 68.00 32.16 38.00
CA VAL A 66 66.91 31.22 37.67
C VAL A 66 66.38 30.55 38.95
N LYS A 67 67.27 30.12 39.85
CA LYS A 67 66.90 29.53 41.14
C LYS A 67 66.11 30.50 42.02
N ASP A 68 66.44 31.79 42.00
CA ASP A 68 65.70 32.82 42.74
C ASP A 68 64.27 32.99 42.19
N LEU A 69 64.09 32.94 40.86
CA LEU A 69 62.75 32.96 40.26
C LEU A 69 61.90 31.74 40.67
N PHE A 70 62.50 30.56 40.81
CA PHE A 70 61.82 29.39 41.40
C PHE A 70 61.46 29.60 42.89
N ASN A 71 62.37 30.15 43.69
CA ASN A 71 62.13 30.40 45.12
C ASN A 71 61.05 31.45 45.36
N GLN A 72 60.93 32.44 44.47
CA GLN A 72 59.90 33.48 44.51
C GLN A 72 58.55 32.98 43.98
N GLY A 73 58.49 31.75 43.45
CA GLY A 73 57.29 31.19 42.83
C GLY A 73 56.93 31.82 41.49
N VAL A 74 57.88 32.53 40.86
CA VAL A 74 57.73 33.11 39.52
C VAL A 74 57.89 32.04 38.43
N LEU A 75 58.75 31.05 38.68
CA LEU A 75 58.87 29.82 37.87
C LEU A 75 58.41 28.62 38.69
N ASP A 76 57.80 27.66 38.02
CA ASP A 76 57.39 26.39 38.63
C ASP A 76 57.88 25.16 37.82
N SER A 77 57.52 23.97 38.30
CA SER A 77 57.92 22.70 37.65
C SER A 77 57.50 22.58 36.18
N THR A 78 56.51 23.35 35.72
CA THR A 78 56.04 23.36 34.32
C THR A 78 56.97 24.15 33.39
N ASP A 79 57.78 25.06 33.94
CA ASP A 79 58.71 25.89 33.15
C ASP A 79 60.05 25.21 32.88
N VAL A 80 60.36 24.12 33.60
CA VAL A 80 61.66 23.43 33.54
C VAL A 80 62.02 22.94 32.13
N ASN A 81 61.03 22.55 31.34
CA ASN A 81 61.24 22.04 29.98
C ASN A 81 61.23 23.12 28.90
N LYS A 82 60.91 24.38 29.24
CA LYS A 82 60.91 25.49 28.28
C LYS A 82 62.34 25.87 27.91
N THR A 83 62.53 26.27 26.67
CA THR A 83 63.77 26.91 26.21
C THR A 83 63.86 28.33 26.77
N MET A 84 65.07 28.90 26.85
CA MET A 84 65.24 30.28 27.28
C MET A 84 64.50 31.26 26.34
N MET A 85 64.38 30.91 25.07
CA MET A 85 63.57 31.62 24.09
C MET A 85 62.07 31.58 24.47
N GLU A 86 61.50 30.41 24.72
CA GLU A 86 60.08 30.30 25.12
C GLU A 86 59.81 30.98 26.46
N LEU A 87 60.75 30.91 27.41
CA LEU A 87 60.58 31.51 28.73
C LEU A 87 60.58 33.04 28.68
N ILE A 88 61.58 33.65 28.03
CA ILE A 88 61.66 35.11 27.85
C ILE A 88 60.46 35.60 27.02
N GLY A 89 60.13 34.85 25.95
CA GLY A 89 58.97 35.13 25.11
C GLY A 89 57.66 35.08 25.89
N GLY A 90 57.47 34.10 26.78
CA GLY A 90 56.29 33.98 27.62
C GLY A 90 56.11 35.18 28.57
N PHE A 91 57.18 35.61 29.22
CA PHE A 91 57.14 36.82 30.05
C PHE A 91 56.84 38.08 29.24
N TRP A 92 57.44 38.22 28.06
CA TRP A 92 57.14 39.34 27.15
C TRP A 92 55.68 39.33 26.66
N ALA A 93 55.18 38.16 26.25
CA ALA A 93 53.84 38.00 25.71
C ALA A 93 52.74 38.36 26.72
N SER A 94 53.00 38.17 28.02
CA SER A 94 52.04 38.52 29.08
C SER A 94 51.66 40.00 29.12
N GLY A 95 52.53 40.89 28.62
CA GLY A 95 52.28 42.34 28.56
C GLY A 95 52.24 43.08 29.91
N ASP A 96 52.37 42.37 31.04
CA ASP A 96 52.44 42.97 32.37
C ASP A 96 53.81 43.62 32.60
N SER A 97 53.81 44.84 33.16
CA SER A 97 55.03 45.59 33.51
C SER A 97 56.04 44.82 34.39
N GLY A 98 55.56 43.97 35.31
CA GLY A 98 56.40 43.13 36.16
C GLY A 98 57.07 42.01 35.38
N ASN A 99 56.30 41.31 34.53
CA ASN A 99 56.83 40.24 33.67
C ASN A 99 57.75 40.77 32.57
N LEU A 100 57.46 41.93 31.99
CA LEU A 100 58.36 42.61 31.07
C LEU A 100 59.70 42.96 31.73
N SER A 101 59.67 43.33 33.02
CA SER A 101 60.89 43.55 33.81
C SER A 101 61.67 42.26 34.05
N ILE A 102 60.98 41.14 34.31
CA ILE A 102 61.60 39.82 34.45
C ILE A 102 62.21 39.37 33.12
N ALA A 103 61.49 39.51 31.99
CA ALA A 103 61.98 39.20 30.65
C ALA A 103 63.27 39.97 30.33
N ARG A 104 63.28 41.28 30.64
CA ARG A 104 64.45 42.15 30.48
C ARG A 104 65.64 41.68 31.31
N ASN A 105 65.44 41.47 32.61
CA ASN A 105 66.50 41.08 33.53
C ASN A 105 67.04 39.68 33.23
N LEU A 106 66.16 38.74 32.86
CA LEU A 106 66.54 37.38 32.45
C LEU A 106 67.35 37.40 31.15
N SER A 107 66.94 38.22 30.17
CA SER A 107 67.69 38.41 28.91
C SER A 107 69.08 38.98 29.18
N GLN A 108 69.16 40.01 30.02
CA GLN A 108 70.44 40.62 30.42
C GLN A 108 71.35 39.63 31.13
N TYR A 109 70.78 38.85 32.05
CA TYR A 109 71.54 37.86 32.83
C TYR A 109 72.07 36.73 31.94
N PHE A 110 71.21 36.17 31.09
CA PHE A 110 71.55 35.07 30.21
C PHE A 110 72.64 35.47 29.21
N PHE A 111 72.43 36.55 28.45
CA PHE A 111 73.42 37.01 27.48
C PHE A 111 74.68 37.57 28.14
N GLY A 112 74.59 38.15 29.34
CA GLY A 112 75.77 38.62 30.09
C GLY A 112 76.78 37.51 30.44
N LYS A 113 76.38 36.24 30.41
CA LYS A 113 77.27 35.09 30.63
C LYS A 113 77.86 34.50 29.35
N VAL A 114 77.19 34.68 28.22
CA VAL A 114 77.49 33.96 26.99
C VAL A 114 78.03 34.87 25.90
N MET A 115 77.67 36.16 25.94
CA MET A 115 78.17 37.17 25.00
C MET A 115 79.53 37.70 25.43
N ASN A 116 80.38 38.03 24.45
CA ASN A 116 81.64 38.71 24.70
C ASN A 116 81.37 40.11 25.31
N PRO A 117 81.99 40.49 26.44
CA PRO A 117 81.79 41.80 27.07
C PRO A 117 82.11 43.01 26.18
N SER A 118 82.90 42.82 25.12
CA SER A 118 83.25 43.87 24.16
C SER A 118 82.22 44.06 23.05
N LEU A 119 81.15 43.24 23.00
CA LEU A 119 80.09 43.34 22.01
C LEU A 119 78.80 43.87 22.64
N HIS A 120 78.07 44.64 21.86
CA HIS A 120 76.74 45.12 22.18
C HIS A 120 75.67 44.25 21.51
N TYR A 121 74.53 44.07 22.17
CA TYR A 121 73.45 43.24 21.64
C TYR A 121 72.07 43.76 22.03
N ALA A 122 71.08 43.36 21.24
CA ALA A 122 69.67 43.61 21.48
C ALA A 122 68.84 42.37 21.14
N LEU A 123 67.89 42.05 22.02
CA LEU A 123 66.90 41.00 21.83
C LEU A 123 65.55 41.62 21.53
N TYR A 124 64.98 41.23 20.39
CA TYR A 124 63.66 41.64 19.94
C TYR A 124 62.71 40.45 19.90
N TYR A 125 61.47 40.68 20.33
CA TYR A 125 60.33 39.82 20.03
C TYR A 125 59.37 40.60 19.14
N SER A 126 59.14 40.10 17.93
CA SER A 126 58.50 40.85 16.85
C SER A 126 59.21 42.18 16.60
N THR A 127 58.60 43.30 16.98
CA THR A 127 59.17 44.65 16.85
C THR A 127 59.53 45.29 18.21
N ASP A 128 59.19 44.63 19.31
CA ASP A 128 59.46 45.14 20.65
C ASP A 128 60.88 44.79 21.11
N VAL A 129 61.61 45.78 21.63
CA VAL A 129 62.91 45.58 22.29
C VAL A 129 62.65 45.02 23.69
N VAL A 130 63.07 43.78 23.94
CA VAL A 130 63.02 43.17 25.29
C VAL A 130 64.20 43.65 26.13
N PHE A 131 65.39 43.69 25.53
CA PHE A 131 66.60 44.22 26.16
C PHE A 131 67.62 44.66 25.11
N ASN A 132 68.30 45.79 25.34
CA ASN A 132 69.45 46.23 24.58
C ASN A 132 70.56 46.75 25.51
N THR A 133 71.82 46.50 25.17
CA THR A 133 72.98 46.98 25.94
C THR A 133 73.28 48.47 25.70
N SER A 134 73.03 48.94 24.48
CA SER A 134 73.23 50.32 24.02
C SER A 134 72.37 50.55 22.75
N GLU A 135 72.38 51.77 22.21
CA GLU A 135 71.86 52.04 20.88
C GLU A 135 73.02 52.00 19.87
N PRO A 136 72.88 51.33 18.71
CA PRO A 136 73.94 51.27 17.71
C PRO A 136 74.21 52.65 17.08
N GLY A 137 75.48 52.99 16.92
CA GLY A 137 75.95 54.19 16.25
C GLY A 137 75.81 54.11 14.73
N THR A 138 75.87 55.26 14.04
CA THR A 138 75.65 55.33 12.57
C THR A 138 76.71 54.61 11.74
N ASN A 139 77.85 54.24 12.33
CA ASN A 139 78.97 53.59 11.65
C ASN A 139 79.21 52.14 12.13
N ASP A 140 78.33 51.60 12.96
CA ASP A 140 78.52 50.26 13.53
C ASP A 140 78.10 49.17 12.53
N ALA A 141 78.88 48.10 12.46
CA ALA A 141 78.51 46.91 11.71
C ALA A 141 77.52 46.09 12.55
N LEU A 142 76.32 45.89 12.02
CA LEU A 142 75.25 45.13 12.66
C LEU A 142 75.11 43.77 12.00
N ALA A 143 75.08 42.72 12.80
CA ALA A 143 74.63 41.40 12.38
C ALA A 143 73.35 41.02 13.12
N LEU A 144 72.41 40.41 12.39
CA LEU A 144 71.16 39.95 12.97
C LEU A 144 70.92 38.48 12.61
N SER A 145 70.31 37.76 13.53
CA SER A 145 69.80 36.40 13.33
C SER A 145 68.37 36.34 13.85
N ARG A 146 67.55 35.51 13.20
CA ARG A 146 66.11 35.42 13.43
C ARG A 146 65.67 33.99 13.58
N ARG A 147 64.72 33.74 14.47
CA ARG A 147 64.03 32.45 14.62
C ARG A 147 62.58 32.64 14.99
N LEU A 148 61.72 31.74 14.54
CA LEU A 148 60.30 31.75 14.86
C LEU A 148 60.05 30.93 16.12
N VAL A 149 59.19 31.46 17.00
CA VAL A 149 58.69 30.76 18.19
C VAL A 149 57.17 30.72 18.15
N SER A 150 56.62 29.51 18.24
CA SER A 150 55.18 29.27 18.30
C SER A 150 54.68 29.38 19.74
N GLY A 151 53.43 29.82 19.92
CA GLY A 151 52.81 29.93 21.25
C GLY A 151 53.22 31.17 22.05
N VAL A 152 53.89 32.14 21.41
CA VAL A 152 54.28 33.42 22.01
C VAL A 152 53.65 34.52 21.17
N ALA A 153 52.68 35.26 21.70
CA ALA A 153 52.05 36.39 21.02
C ALA A 153 51.59 37.44 22.05
N LYS A 154 51.84 38.72 21.77
CA LYS A 154 51.58 39.83 22.70
C LYS A 154 50.10 39.89 23.10
N GLY A 155 49.82 39.81 24.40
CA GLY A 155 48.47 39.88 24.98
C GLY A 155 47.64 38.60 24.87
N LEU A 156 48.21 37.50 24.36
CA LEU A 156 47.54 36.20 24.27
C LEU A 156 48.20 35.18 25.20
N PRO A 157 47.42 34.24 25.78
CA PRO A 157 47.99 33.18 26.60
C PRO A 157 48.86 32.24 25.75
N ALA A 158 50.01 31.85 26.29
CA ALA A 158 50.94 30.93 25.62
C ALA A 158 50.42 29.49 25.61
N THR A 159 49.62 29.15 26.61
CA THR A 159 49.17 27.80 26.90
C THR A 159 47.69 27.86 27.24
N GLY A 160 46.96 26.84 26.82
CA GLY A 160 45.54 26.71 27.10
C GLY A 160 45.23 25.29 27.49
N CYS A 161 43.96 24.97 27.37
CA CYS A 161 43.46 23.68 27.76
C CYS A 161 42.39 23.18 26.80
N VAL A 162 42.23 21.87 26.76
CA VAL A 162 41.22 21.20 25.96
C VAL A 162 40.41 20.30 26.88
N SER A 163 39.13 20.16 26.57
CA SER A 163 38.23 19.32 27.34
C SER A 163 37.44 18.39 26.45
N ARG A 164 37.19 17.20 26.96
CA ARG A 164 36.24 16.24 26.43
C ARG A 164 35.18 15.96 27.49
N ALA A 165 33.96 15.67 27.05
CA ALA A 165 32.86 15.32 27.94
C ALA A 165 32.26 13.98 27.51
N SER A 166 31.81 13.21 28.48
CA SER A 166 31.14 11.92 28.29
C SER A 166 30.10 11.70 29.36
N LEU A 167 29.03 10.99 29.02
CA LEU A 167 28.01 10.67 30.00
C LEU A 167 28.51 9.55 30.93
N LYS A 168 28.51 9.80 32.25
CA LYS A 168 28.97 8.83 33.27
C LYS A 168 27.87 7.85 33.66
N LYS A 169 26.66 8.38 33.78
CA LYS A 169 25.44 7.67 34.13
C LYS A 169 24.27 8.41 33.51
N ILE A 170 23.28 7.67 33.02
CA ILE A 170 22.00 8.23 32.60
C ILE A 170 21.05 8.25 33.81
N GLY A 171 20.28 9.32 33.96
CA GLY A 171 19.32 9.46 35.05
C GLY A 171 17.94 9.28 34.47
N GLY A 172 17.22 8.24 34.88
CA GLY A 172 15.82 8.07 34.50
C GLY A 172 15.59 7.89 33.00
N LYS A 173 16.43 7.11 32.30
CA LYS A 173 16.21 6.81 30.88
C LYS A 173 14.88 6.09 30.72
N GLN A 174 13.89 6.76 30.15
CA GLN A 174 12.62 6.12 29.83
C GLN A 174 12.84 5.12 28.68
N GLU A 175 12.60 3.85 28.95
CA GLU A 175 12.65 2.77 27.99
C GLU A 175 11.39 1.91 28.00
N LYS A 176 11.29 1.06 26.97
CA LYS A 176 10.11 0.25 26.67
C LYS A 176 10.55 -1.19 26.40
N SER A 177 9.94 -2.12 27.13
CA SER A 177 10.04 -3.56 26.84
C SER A 177 8.75 -4.02 26.17
N PHE A 178 8.87 -4.78 25.07
CA PHE A 178 7.75 -5.19 24.22
C PHE A 178 7.60 -6.71 24.18
N TYR A 179 6.35 -7.18 24.23
CA TYR A 179 5.97 -8.51 23.74
C TYR A 179 5.02 -8.33 22.56
N PHE A 180 5.44 -8.80 21.39
CA PHE A 180 4.65 -8.72 20.16
C PHE A 180 3.86 -10.00 19.96
N MET A 181 2.56 -9.86 19.71
CA MET A 181 1.71 -10.96 19.30
C MET A 181 1.71 -11.02 17.76
N GLY A 182 1.83 -12.21 17.19
CA GLY A 182 1.76 -12.45 15.75
C GLY A 182 0.44 -11.99 15.12
N GLY A 183 0.32 -12.08 13.79
CA GLY A 183 -0.87 -11.62 13.06
C GLY A 183 -2.16 -12.30 13.53
N PHE A 184 -2.05 -13.51 14.08
CA PHE A 184 -3.15 -14.16 14.78
C PHE A 184 -2.63 -15.14 15.84
N ILE A 185 -3.10 -15.00 17.08
CA ILE A 185 -2.79 -15.89 18.19
C ILE A 185 -4.09 -16.28 18.88
N GLY A 186 -4.36 -17.58 18.97
CA GLY A 186 -5.55 -18.11 19.60
C GLY A 186 -5.95 -19.45 18.98
N GLN A 187 -6.98 -20.14 19.44
CA GLN A 187 -8.13 -19.65 20.16
C GLN A 187 -8.22 -20.25 21.57
N GLY A 188 -8.15 -19.40 22.59
CA GLY A 188 -8.13 -19.81 24.00
C GLY A 188 -7.56 -18.72 24.90
N ASN A 189 -7.41 -19.02 26.19
CA ASN A 189 -6.73 -18.10 27.11
C ASN A 189 -5.24 -18.04 26.75
N LEU A 190 -4.67 -16.84 26.73
CA LEU A 190 -3.31 -16.61 26.28
C LEU A 190 -2.38 -16.35 27.46
N SER A 191 -1.13 -16.74 27.33
CA SER A 191 -0.09 -16.46 28.31
C SER A 191 1.26 -16.26 27.66
N PHE A 192 2.12 -15.41 28.20
CA PHE A 192 3.44 -15.15 27.64
C PHE A 192 4.38 -14.56 28.69
N TYR A 193 5.69 -14.68 28.44
CA TYR A 193 6.72 -14.09 29.28
C TYR A 193 7.30 -12.82 28.67
N LEU A 194 7.42 -11.79 29.50
CA LEU A 194 8.21 -10.60 29.20
C LEU A 194 9.49 -10.63 30.07
N THR A 195 10.66 -10.64 29.43
CA THR A 195 11.96 -10.87 30.10
C THR A 195 12.84 -9.64 30.21
N ASP A 196 12.59 -8.61 29.41
CA ASP A 196 13.60 -7.58 29.13
C ASP A 196 13.46 -6.35 30.03
N ILE A 197 12.92 -6.53 31.25
CA ILE A 197 12.78 -5.46 32.24
C ILE A 197 13.98 -5.51 33.19
N PRO A 198 14.86 -4.48 33.22
CA PRO A 198 16.03 -4.42 34.09
C PRO A 198 15.69 -4.47 35.59
N ALA A 199 16.66 -4.90 36.41
CA ALA A 199 16.49 -4.95 37.87
C ALA A 199 16.41 -3.56 38.53
N ASP A 200 16.96 -2.53 37.89
CA ASP A 200 16.93 -1.14 38.37
C ASP A 200 15.77 -0.32 37.79
N ALA A 201 14.85 -0.97 37.06
CA ALA A 201 13.76 -0.33 36.37
C ALA A 201 12.71 0.25 37.34
N ASN A 202 12.25 1.47 37.09
CA ASN A 202 11.11 2.07 37.76
C ASN A 202 9.92 2.12 36.79
N VAL A 203 8.95 1.21 36.95
CA VAL A 203 7.85 1.03 35.99
C VAL A 203 6.81 2.14 36.11
N SER A 204 6.48 2.76 34.98
CA SER A 204 5.48 3.82 34.87
C SER A 204 4.08 3.31 34.52
N ASN A 205 3.97 2.42 33.53
CA ASN A 205 2.71 1.85 33.07
C ASN A 205 2.90 0.57 32.24
N ILE A 206 1.81 -0.18 32.09
CA ILE A 206 1.67 -1.27 31.11
C ILE A 206 0.66 -0.80 30.06
N TYR A 207 1.08 -0.75 28.80
CA TYR A 207 0.23 -0.40 27.67
C TYR A 207 -0.06 -1.65 26.84
N LEU A 208 -1.33 -1.86 26.51
CA LEU A 208 -1.82 -2.96 25.69
C LEU A 208 -2.44 -2.36 24.44
N GLU A 209 -2.11 -2.90 23.28
CA GLU A 209 -2.75 -2.54 22.02
C GLU A 209 -3.02 -3.80 21.22
N PHE A 210 -4.29 -4.15 21.04
CA PHE A 210 -4.68 -5.42 20.45
C PHE A 210 -5.88 -5.27 19.51
N ASN A 211 -5.87 -6.04 18.43
CA ASN A 211 -7.11 -6.51 17.82
C ASN A 211 -7.61 -7.71 18.65
N ALA A 212 -8.54 -7.49 19.58
CA ALA A 212 -9.05 -8.54 20.44
C ALA A 212 -10.38 -9.13 19.92
N GLY A 213 -10.48 -10.46 19.89
CA GLY A 213 -11.71 -11.14 19.49
C GLY A 213 -12.84 -11.03 20.53
N ASP A 214 -12.52 -10.95 21.83
CA ASP A 214 -13.47 -10.84 22.95
C ASP A 214 -12.88 -10.02 24.11
N ASN A 215 -13.71 -9.68 25.09
CA ASN A 215 -13.28 -9.04 26.34
C ASN A 215 -12.41 -9.99 27.16
N PHE A 216 -11.39 -9.48 27.85
CA PHE A 216 -10.45 -10.30 28.63
C PHE A 216 -10.07 -9.66 29.96
N THR A 217 -9.71 -10.49 30.92
CA THR A 217 -9.11 -10.08 32.21
C THR A 217 -7.59 -10.27 32.13
N LEU A 218 -6.83 -9.24 32.49
CA LEU A 218 -5.37 -9.28 32.49
C LEU A 218 -4.85 -9.77 33.85
N PHE A 219 -3.91 -10.71 33.83
CA PHE A 219 -3.15 -11.07 35.02
C PHE A 219 -1.64 -10.87 34.80
N VAL A 220 -0.96 -10.31 35.78
CA VAL A 220 0.50 -10.14 35.81
C VAL A 220 1.05 -10.89 37.02
N ASN A 221 1.88 -11.91 36.78
CA ASN A 221 2.39 -12.82 37.83
C ASN A 221 1.28 -13.38 38.75
N ASN A 222 0.12 -13.67 38.15
CA ASN A 222 -1.13 -14.11 38.80
C ASN A 222 -1.88 -13.05 39.64
N TYR A 223 -1.42 -11.80 39.65
CA TYR A 223 -2.20 -10.67 40.19
C TYR A 223 -3.24 -10.21 39.15
N ASP A 224 -4.48 -10.01 39.57
CA ASP A 224 -5.58 -9.54 38.71
C ASP A 224 -5.47 -8.02 38.49
N CYS A 225 -5.20 -7.62 37.25
CA CYS A 225 -5.06 -6.23 36.84
C CYS A 225 -6.37 -5.63 36.27
N GLY A 226 -7.46 -6.40 36.26
CA GLY A 226 -8.79 -5.95 35.88
C GLY A 226 -9.30 -6.46 34.52
N LEU A 227 -10.57 -6.14 34.26
CA LEU A 227 -11.31 -6.48 33.05
C LEU A 227 -11.17 -5.38 31.98
N PHE A 228 -10.79 -5.77 30.77
CA PHE A 228 -10.66 -4.90 29.60
C PHE A 228 -11.74 -5.26 28.58
N ASN A 229 -12.55 -4.26 28.22
CA ASN A 229 -13.64 -4.43 27.27
C ASN A 229 -13.21 -3.91 25.90
N LYS A 230 -13.45 -4.70 24.87
CA LYS A 230 -13.22 -4.33 23.48
C LYS A 230 -14.32 -3.44 22.92
N THR A 231 -13.98 -2.66 21.90
CA THR A 231 -14.95 -1.91 21.10
C THR A 231 -15.68 -2.86 20.14
N ALA A 232 -16.92 -2.52 19.76
CA ALA A 232 -17.69 -3.34 18.83
C ALA A 232 -17.08 -3.28 17.40
N GLY A 233 -16.60 -4.42 16.92
CA GLY A 233 -16.01 -4.60 15.60
C GLY A 233 -15.10 -5.84 15.56
N ASN A 234 -14.97 -6.50 14.40
CA ASN A 234 -14.03 -7.63 14.24
C ASN A 234 -12.60 -7.17 13.87
N ALA A 235 -12.46 -5.97 13.32
CA ALA A 235 -11.17 -5.41 12.88
C ALA A 235 -10.71 -4.20 13.71
N SER A 236 -11.40 -3.87 14.82
CA SER A 236 -11.04 -2.72 15.66
C SER A 236 -9.82 -3.03 16.52
N VAL A 237 -8.82 -2.16 16.46
CA VAL A 237 -7.67 -2.18 17.37
C VAL A 237 -8.01 -1.27 18.55
N ASP A 238 -8.02 -1.85 19.74
CA ASP A 238 -8.24 -1.14 21.00
C ASP A 238 -6.92 -0.96 21.74
N SER A 239 -6.82 0.11 22.52
CA SER A 239 -5.69 0.33 23.41
C SER A 239 -6.10 0.62 24.85
N TRP A 240 -5.31 0.10 25.79
CA TRP A 240 -5.54 0.24 27.22
C TRP A 240 -4.24 0.52 27.95
N THR A 241 -4.29 1.42 28.93
CA THR A 241 -3.15 1.74 29.79
C THR A 241 -3.47 1.35 31.23
N VAL A 242 -2.60 0.54 31.83
CA VAL A 242 -2.67 0.13 33.22
C VAL A 242 -1.64 0.92 34.02
N SER A 243 -2.14 1.78 34.91
CA SER A 243 -1.33 2.58 35.84
C SER A 243 -1.66 2.27 37.31
N ASP A 244 -2.42 1.21 37.57
CA ASP A 244 -2.73 0.76 38.93
C ASP A 244 -1.44 0.30 39.64
N ALA A 245 -1.10 0.99 40.74
CA ALA A 245 0.15 0.75 41.47
C ALA A 245 0.28 -0.70 41.97
N SER A 246 -0.84 -1.37 42.28
CA SER A 246 -0.82 -2.75 42.76
C SER A 246 -0.46 -3.73 41.64
N CYS A 247 -1.07 -3.56 40.45
CA CYS A 247 -0.71 -4.32 39.25
C CYS A 247 0.74 -4.08 38.84
N LEU A 248 1.22 -2.83 38.84
CA LEU A 248 2.62 -2.52 38.50
C LEU A 248 3.61 -3.15 39.49
N SER A 249 3.27 -3.16 40.79
CA SER A 249 4.10 -3.78 41.83
C SER A 249 4.16 -5.32 41.76
N ALA A 250 3.28 -5.94 40.96
CA ALA A 250 3.32 -7.39 40.74
C ALA A 250 4.44 -7.82 39.79
N LEU A 251 5.07 -6.88 39.06
CA LEU A 251 6.21 -7.16 38.19
C LEU A 251 7.46 -7.50 39.00
N ASN A 252 8.11 -8.62 38.66
CA ASN A 252 9.41 -9.03 39.14
C ASN A 252 10.50 -8.41 38.25
N LEU A 253 11.09 -7.31 38.71
CA LEU A 253 12.15 -6.59 37.99
C LEU A 253 13.42 -7.43 37.88
N GLY A 254 14.09 -7.40 36.71
CA GLY A 254 15.30 -8.20 36.45
C GLY A 254 15.05 -9.70 36.30
N SER A 255 13.81 -10.13 36.08
CA SER A 255 13.40 -11.52 35.92
C SER A 255 12.22 -11.64 34.94
N SER A 256 11.89 -12.86 34.53
CA SER A 256 10.74 -13.11 33.65
C SER A 256 9.41 -12.79 34.34
N ASN A 257 8.52 -12.11 33.63
CA ASN A 257 7.18 -11.74 34.08
C ASN A 257 6.11 -12.47 33.27
N LEU A 258 5.24 -13.21 33.93
CA LEU A 258 4.16 -13.96 33.28
C LEU A 258 2.92 -13.08 33.14
N PHE A 259 2.52 -12.83 31.89
CA PHE A 259 1.26 -12.20 31.55
C PHE A 259 0.25 -13.26 31.15
N LYS A 260 -1.02 -13.10 31.55
CA LYS A 260 -2.14 -13.94 31.10
C LYS A 260 -3.32 -13.08 30.66
N LEU A 261 -3.91 -13.42 29.52
CA LEU A 261 -5.14 -12.84 28.99
C LEU A 261 -6.23 -13.90 29.07
N ASN A 262 -7.12 -13.76 30.04
CA ASN A 262 -8.24 -14.68 30.22
C ASN A 262 -9.50 -14.10 29.58
N PHE A 263 -9.93 -14.66 28.46
CA PHE A 263 -11.14 -14.21 27.76
C PHE A 263 -12.40 -14.54 28.57
N THR A 264 -13.36 -13.62 28.55
CA THR A 264 -14.58 -13.72 29.37
C THR A 264 -15.76 -14.37 28.63
N GLY A 265 -15.81 -14.28 27.31
CA GLY A 265 -16.84 -14.92 26.51
C GLY A 265 -16.62 -16.43 26.37
N SER A 266 -17.71 -17.18 26.29
CA SER A 266 -17.67 -18.65 26.21
C SER A 266 -17.48 -19.18 24.78
N ASN A 267 -17.48 -18.31 23.76
CA ASN A 267 -17.30 -18.71 22.37
C ASN A 267 -15.81 -18.71 22.02
N VAL A 268 -15.21 -19.90 21.99
CA VAL A 268 -13.79 -20.10 21.65
C VAL A 268 -13.42 -19.40 20.33
N LYS A 269 -14.34 -19.27 19.37
CA LYS A 269 -14.06 -18.58 18.10
C LYS A 269 -13.57 -17.15 18.26
N ASN A 270 -14.01 -16.48 19.33
CA ASN A 270 -13.70 -15.09 19.62
C ASN A 270 -12.52 -14.94 20.59
N GLN A 271 -11.96 -16.04 21.10
CA GLN A 271 -10.88 -16.00 22.10
C GLN A 271 -9.51 -15.91 21.42
N PHE A 272 -9.25 -14.85 20.66
CA PHE A 272 -8.01 -14.66 19.93
C PHE A 272 -7.53 -13.20 19.99
N ILE A 273 -6.27 -12.99 19.63
CA ILE A 273 -5.68 -11.68 19.33
C ILE A 273 -5.20 -11.68 17.87
N GLY A 274 -5.78 -10.82 17.04
CA GLY A 274 -5.49 -10.67 15.60
C GLY A 274 -4.38 -9.65 15.32
N GLY A 275 -3.29 -9.71 16.10
CA GLY A 275 -2.20 -8.75 16.08
C GLY A 275 -2.24 -7.72 17.21
N GLY A 276 -1.06 -7.33 17.66
CA GLY A 276 -0.87 -6.31 18.69
C GLY A 276 0.34 -6.55 19.58
N PHE A 277 0.47 -5.79 20.66
CA PHE A 277 1.58 -5.90 21.58
C PHE A 277 1.25 -5.46 23.01
N VAL A 278 2.08 -5.91 23.94
CA VAL A 278 2.18 -5.36 25.30
C VAL A 278 3.49 -4.60 25.41
N ARG A 279 3.41 -3.39 25.96
CA ARG A 279 4.56 -2.52 26.21
C ARG A 279 4.60 -2.14 27.68
N VAL A 280 5.73 -2.39 28.35
CA VAL A 280 5.99 -1.89 29.70
C VAL A 280 6.96 -0.73 29.60
N THR A 281 6.54 0.46 30.04
CA THR A 281 7.37 1.67 30.04
C THR A 281 7.99 1.87 31.41
N TYR A 282 9.31 2.03 31.50
CA TYR A 282 10.05 2.16 32.76
C TYR A 282 11.26 3.06 32.63
N ASP A 283 11.71 3.62 33.75
CA ASP A 283 12.95 4.38 33.81
C ASP A 283 14.10 3.48 34.27
N THR A 284 15.25 3.50 33.60
CA THR A 284 16.46 2.74 34.00
C THR A 284 17.70 3.63 34.00
N ASN A 285 18.74 3.23 34.74
CA ASN A 285 20.05 3.85 34.67
C ASN A 285 21.04 3.06 33.80
N SER A 286 20.61 1.95 33.18
CA SER A 286 21.44 1.15 32.28
C SER A 286 21.59 1.84 30.90
N PHE A 287 22.83 1.90 30.39
CA PHE A 287 23.12 2.46 29.07
C PHE A 287 22.68 1.53 27.93
N ASN A 288 22.96 0.24 28.06
CA ASN A 288 22.79 -0.77 27.02
C ASN A 288 22.29 -2.07 27.65
N PRO A 289 21.42 -2.82 26.97
CA PRO A 289 21.07 -4.18 27.39
C PRO A 289 22.23 -5.20 27.16
N GLY A 290 23.29 -4.82 26.44
CA GLY A 290 24.36 -5.73 25.98
C GLY A 290 24.02 -6.37 24.63
N ASN A 291 24.99 -7.00 23.97
CA ASN A 291 24.72 -7.77 22.76
C ASN A 291 24.45 -9.23 23.11
N GLU A 292 23.45 -9.79 22.43
CA GLU A 292 23.12 -11.20 22.55
C GLU A 292 23.55 -11.93 21.27
N ASN A 293 24.45 -12.90 21.42
CA ASN A 293 24.82 -13.80 20.33
C ASN A 293 23.80 -14.96 20.20
N THR A 294 22.76 -14.96 21.01
CA THR A 294 21.70 -15.97 21.05
C THR A 294 20.41 -15.32 21.52
N THR A 295 19.33 -15.47 20.76
CA THR A 295 18.00 -14.91 21.07
C THR A 295 16.97 -16.03 21.12
N ARG A 296 16.01 -15.90 22.04
CA ARG A 296 14.85 -16.80 22.16
C ARG A 296 13.57 -16.10 21.74
N PHE A 297 12.89 -16.68 20.78
CA PHE A 297 11.54 -16.30 20.35
C PHE A 297 10.53 -17.20 21.07
N TYR A 298 9.90 -16.67 22.12
CA TYR A 298 8.89 -17.41 22.88
C TYR A 298 7.55 -17.39 22.16
N PHE A 299 6.92 -18.57 22.02
CA PHE A 299 5.55 -18.68 21.56
C PHE A 299 4.58 -18.16 22.62
N THR A 300 3.43 -17.66 22.19
CA THR A 300 2.37 -17.33 23.16
C THR A 300 1.72 -18.62 23.61
N GLY A 301 1.77 -18.93 24.90
CA GLY A 301 1.06 -20.08 25.43
C GLY A 301 -0.44 -19.94 25.20
N VAL A 302 -1.05 -20.94 24.58
CA VAL A 302 -2.49 -21.00 24.28
C VAL A 302 -3.10 -22.13 25.08
N ASP A 303 -3.99 -21.82 26.02
CA ASP A 303 -4.85 -22.80 26.70
C ASP A 303 -6.20 -22.88 25.97
N GLY A 304 -6.28 -23.80 25.01
CA GLY A 304 -7.33 -23.86 23.99
C GLY A 304 -6.78 -24.37 22.65
N LEU A 305 -7.40 -24.00 21.53
CA LEU A 305 -6.96 -24.42 20.19
C LEU A 305 -5.64 -23.73 19.83
N VAL A 306 -4.53 -24.47 19.79
CA VAL A 306 -3.23 -23.91 19.40
C VAL A 306 -3.26 -23.52 17.91
N ASN A 307 -3.25 -22.21 17.64
CA ASN A 307 -3.21 -21.65 16.30
C ASN A 307 -2.51 -20.27 16.34
N GLU A 308 -1.23 -20.27 15.98
CA GLU A 308 -0.38 -19.09 15.92
C GLU A 308 0.12 -18.84 14.51
N TYR A 309 -0.17 -17.65 14.01
CA TYR A 309 0.40 -17.03 12.82
C TYR A 309 1.31 -15.91 13.32
N SER A 310 2.62 -16.07 13.14
CA SER A 310 3.62 -15.13 13.64
C SER A 310 4.80 -15.01 12.68
N SER A 311 5.88 -14.39 13.12
CA SER A 311 7.14 -14.31 12.42
C SER A 311 8.31 -14.24 13.39
N LEU A 312 9.51 -14.48 12.87
CA LEU A 312 10.76 -14.22 13.57
C LEU A 312 11.70 -13.45 12.65
N TYR A 313 12.58 -12.65 13.24
CA TYR A 313 13.64 -11.94 12.54
C TYR A 313 14.96 -12.19 13.25
N VAL A 314 16.01 -12.52 12.50
CA VAL A 314 17.34 -12.72 13.08
C VAL A 314 18.28 -11.57 12.67
N PRO A 315 18.79 -10.77 13.64
CA PRO A 315 19.61 -9.58 13.38
C PRO A 315 21.09 -9.92 13.08
N GLY A 316 21.34 -10.98 12.32
CA GLY A 316 22.68 -11.48 12.07
C GLY A 316 22.75 -12.70 11.15
N THR A 317 23.96 -13.20 10.98
CA THR A 317 24.23 -14.45 10.24
C THR A 317 23.99 -15.64 11.16
N VAL A 318 23.00 -16.48 10.85
CA VAL A 318 22.63 -17.63 11.70
C VAL A 318 23.76 -18.66 11.74
N THR A 319 24.12 -19.10 12.95
CA THR A 319 25.12 -20.15 13.21
C THR A 319 24.49 -21.43 13.75
N ASN A 320 23.39 -21.32 14.49
CA ASN A 320 22.63 -22.46 14.99
C ASN A 320 21.16 -22.08 15.23
N ILE A 321 20.26 -23.04 15.13
CA ILE A 321 18.84 -22.87 15.46
C ILE A 321 18.32 -24.14 16.15
N SER A 322 17.45 -23.99 17.13
CA SER A 322 16.74 -25.11 17.75
C SER A 322 15.39 -24.64 18.28
N ALA A 323 14.49 -25.58 18.59
CA ALA A 323 13.22 -25.23 19.25
C ALA A 323 12.90 -26.20 20.39
N SER A 324 12.19 -25.68 21.39
CA SER A 324 11.61 -26.46 22.47
C SER A 324 10.12 -26.14 22.55
N LEU A 325 9.27 -27.13 22.33
CA LEU A 325 7.82 -26.98 22.39
C LEU A 325 7.27 -27.78 23.57
N HIS A 326 6.73 -27.07 24.56
CA HIS A 326 6.06 -27.66 25.71
C HIS A 326 4.55 -27.69 25.43
N LEU A 327 4.04 -28.91 25.17
CA LEU A 327 2.70 -29.15 24.68
C LEU A 327 1.94 -30.11 25.58
N LYS A 328 0.62 -29.94 25.63
CA LYS A 328 -0.34 -30.98 26.03
C LYS A 328 -1.39 -31.07 24.93
N ASN A 329 -1.39 -32.13 24.11
CA ASN A 329 -2.26 -32.23 22.94
C ASN A 329 -2.65 -33.68 22.61
N ASN A 330 -3.90 -33.89 22.20
CA ASN A 330 -4.41 -35.15 21.66
C ASN A 330 -4.61 -35.11 20.12
N TYR A 331 -4.11 -34.07 19.47
CA TYR A 331 -4.16 -33.87 18.02
C TYR A 331 -2.76 -33.67 17.45
N THR A 332 -2.61 -33.92 16.16
CA THR A 332 -1.34 -33.67 15.50
C THR A 332 -1.02 -32.18 15.56
N THR A 333 0.19 -31.80 16.00
CA THR A 333 0.66 -30.41 16.03
C THR A 333 1.79 -30.25 15.04
N PHE A 334 1.72 -29.21 14.22
CA PHE A 334 2.74 -28.90 13.23
C PHE A 334 3.34 -27.52 13.47
N LEU A 335 4.63 -27.38 13.18
CA LEU A 335 5.35 -26.12 13.14
C LEU A 335 5.93 -25.94 11.73
N THR A 336 5.58 -24.85 11.06
CA THR A 336 6.22 -24.42 9.82
C THR A 336 7.01 -23.13 10.03
N VAL A 337 8.14 -23.04 9.33
CA VAL A 337 8.98 -21.86 9.24
C VAL A 337 9.16 -21.56 7.75
N GLY A 338 8.70 -20.40 7.29
CA GLY A 338 8.48 -20.16 5.87
C GLY A 338 7.41 -21.11 5.32
N ASN A 339 7.76 -21.84 4.26
CA ASN A 339 6.89 -22.87 3.64
C ASN A 339 7.30 -24.30 4.03
N TYR A 340 8.23 -24.44 4.97
CA TYR A 340 8.78 -25.73 5.35
C TYR A 340 8.23 -26.19 6.69
N THR A 341 7.66 -27.39 6.73
CA THR A 341 7.25 -28.05 7.96
C THR A 341 8.49 -28.60 8.68
N ILE A 342 8.78 -28.06 9.86
CA ILE A 342 9.94 -28.44 10.68
C ILE A 342 9.58 -29.58 11.63
N LEU A 343 8.37 -29.53 12.17
CA LEU A 343 7.81 -30.54 13.07
C LEU A 343 6.40 -30.90 12.62
N ASN A 344 6.11 -32.19 12.64
CA ASN A 344 4.75 -32.73 12.59
C ASN A 344 4.69 -33.86 13.63
N ASP A 345 4.08 -33.58 14.78
CA ASP A 345 3.96 -34.49 15.92
C ASP A 345 2.53 -35.00 16.05
N SER A 346 2.33 -36.32 16.02
CA SER A 346 1.01 -36.97 15.87
C SER A 346 0.12 -37.05 17.12
N GLY A 347 0.41 -36.29 18.20
CA GLY A 347 -0.56 -36.09 19.28
C GLY A 347 -1.12 -37.36 19.94
N SER A 348 -0.33 -38.13 20.70
CA SER A 348 -0.76 -39.46 21.17
C SER A 348 -1.15 -39.58 22.65
N THR A 349 -0.98 -38.53 23.47
CA THR A 349 -1.26 -38.59 24.92
C THR A 349 -1.74 -37.24 25.46
N SER A 350 -2.78 -37.24 26.31
CA SER A 350 -3.28 -36.03 27.01
C SER A 350 -2.38 -35.58 28.18
N SER A 351 -1.10 -35.93 28.15
CA SER A 351 -0.10 -35.62 29.19
C SER A 351 0.82 -34.51 28.73
N ASP A 352 1.30 -33.71 29.68
CA ASP A 352 2.29 -32.65 29.44
C ASP A 352 3.61 -33.28 28.95
N ARG A 353 4.18 -32.70 27.89
CA ARG A 353 5.45 -33.15 27.30
C ARG A 353 6.22 -32.01 26.65
N VAL A 354 7.54 -32.16 26.58
CA VAL A 354 8.44 -31.22 25.90
C VAL A 354 9.05 -31.91 24.69
N ILE A 355 8.90 -31.31 23.51
CA ILE A 355 9.48 -31.76 22.25
C ILE A 355 10.67 -30.86 21.94
N PHE A 356 11.85 -31.46 21.80
CA PHE A 356 13.05 -30.76 21.34
C PHE A 356 13.23 -30.99 19.84
N VAL A 357 13.46 -29.90 19.12
CA VAL A 357 13.73 -29.88 17.68
C VAL A 357 15.15 -29.37 17.48
N ASP A 358 16.03 -30.28 17.05
CA ASP A 358 17.44 -29.97 16.83
C ASP A 358 17.65 -29.19 15.53
N SER A 359 18.81 -28.55 15.43
CA SER A 359 19.25 -27.77 14.25
C SER A 359 19.18 -28.54 12.93
N SER A 360 19.38 -29.86 12.97
CA SER A 360 19.32 -30.72 11.78
C SER A 360 17.95 -30.72 11.12
N ASN A 361 16.86 -30.62 11.88
CA ASN A 361 15.50 -30.53 11.34
C ASN A 361 15.31 -29.29 10.46
N PHE A 362 15.95 -28.18 10.82
CA PHE A 362 15.88 -26.92 10.08
C PHE A 362 16.82 -26.94 8.86
N THR A 363 18.08 -27.34 9.05
CA THR A 363 19.09 -27.36 7.97
C THR A 363 18.79 -28.37 6.85
N ASN A 364 17.92 -29.35 7.10
CA ASN A 364 17.50 -30.31 6.07
C ASN A 364 16.55 -29.69 5.04
N VAL A 365 15.87 -28.59 5.37
CA VAL A 365 14.81 -28.01 4.53
C VAL A 365 15.14 -26.61 4.02
N PHE A 366 16.00 -25.85 4.69
CA PHE A 366 16.49 -24.56 4.21
C PHE A 366 17.93 -24.26 4.67
N SER A 367 18.57 -23.26 4.08
CA SER A 367 19.92 -22.79 4.45
C SER A 367 19.86 -21.65 5.48
N PHE A 368 20.91 -21.45 6.26
CA PHE A 368 20.98 -20.34 7.22
C PHE A 368 20.93 -18.94 6.57
N ASP A 369 21.31 -18.82 5.29
CA ASP A 369 21.17 -17.59 4.50
C ASP A 369 19.70 -17.24 4.18
N ASP A 370 18.81 -18.24 4.26
CA ASP A 370 17.37 -18.04 4.08
C ASP A 370 16.72 -17.37 5.30
N LEU A 371 17.35 -17.48 6.48
CA LEU A 371 16.89 -16.89 7.74
C LEU A 371 17.57 -15.56 8.09
N SER A 372 18.84 -15.41 7.72
CA SER A 372 19.68 -14.31 8.17
C SER A 372 19.18 -12.97 7.62
N LEU A 373 18.95 -11.98 8.50
CA LEU A 373 18.52 -10.61 8.18
C LEU A 373 17.17 -10.49 7.46
N LYS A 374 16.29 -11.50 7.60
CA LYS A 374 14.97 -11.53 6.97
C LYS A 374 13.90 -11.81 8.01
N THR A 375 12.73 -11.19 7.86
CA THR A 375 11.54 -11.57 8.62
C THR A 375 10.97 -12.84 8.00
N ILE A 376 10.92 -13.92 8.78
CA ILE A 376 10.46 -15.24 8.33
C ILE A 376 9.08 -15.51 8.93
N PRO A 377 8.06 -15.78 8.10
CA PRO A 377 6.74 -16.13 8.62
C PRO A 377 6.78 -17.50 9.30
N LEU A 378 6.06 -17.63 10.39
CA LEU A 378 5.99 -18.82 11.23
C LEU A 378 4.53 -19.23 11.45
N ARG A 379 4.28 -20.55 11.39
CA ARG A 379 2.95 -21.11 11.68
C ARG A 379 3.08 -22.26 12.68
N LEU A 380 2.39 -22.16 13.81
CA LEU A 380 2.20 -23.28 14.74
C LEU A 380 0.70 -23.60 14.82
N GLY A 381 0.31 -24.83 14.54
CA GLY A 381 -1.10 -25.19 14.45
C GLY A 381 -1.39 -26.67 14.69
N LEU A 382 -2.67 -27.02 14.63
CA LEU A 382 -3.17 -28.38 14.80
C LEU A 382 -3.63 -28.98 13.47
N GLU A 383 -3.18 -30.19 13.18
CA GLU A 383 -3.72 -31.10 12.17
C GLU A 383 -4.77 -31.99 12.85
N ALA A 384 -6.04 -31.64 12.70
CA ALA A 384 -7.15 -32.43 13.18
C ALA A 384 -8.10 -32.75 12.02
N ASN A 385 -8.81 -33.87 12.12
CA ASN A 385 -9.97 -34.16 11.25
C ASN A 385 -11.13 -33.28 11.73
N ILE A 386 -10.94 -31.97 11.60
CA ILE A 386 -11.88 -30.95 12.02
C ILE A 386 -13.03 -31.02 11.02
N THR A 387 -14.20 -31.49 11.46
CA THR A 387 -15.47 -31.33 10.72
C THR A 387 -15.97 -29.89 10.90
N GLY A 388 -15.11 -28.97 10.49
CA GLY A 388 -15.10 -27.55 10.78
C GLY A 388 -13.85 -26.94 10.15
N GLY A 389 -13.53 -27.36 8.91
CA GLY A 389 -12.75 -26.53 8.02
C GLY A 389 -13.42 -25.16 7.94
N ASP A 390 -12.60 -24.12 7.78
CA ASP A 390 -12.96 -22.78 7.38
C ASP A 390 -14.46 -22.61 7.04
N ILE A 391 -15.20 -21.77 7.77
CA ILE A 391 -16.61 -21.57 7.43
C ILE A 391 -16.66 -20.96 6.02
N GLY A 392 -17.06 -21.79 5.06
CA GLY A 392 -17.28 -21.36 3.70
C GLY A 392 -18.36 -20.28 3.68
N ASN A 393 -18.07 -19.13 3.09
CA ASN A 393 -19.06 -18.06 2.93
C ASN A 393 -19.73 -18.07 1.54
N ALA A 394 -19.67 -19.19 0.81
CA ALA A 394 -20.14 -19.23 -0.57
C ALA A 394 -21.59 -19.70 -0.73
N ASP A 395 -22.28 -19.09 -1.70
CA ASP A 395 -23.54 -19.55 -2.26
C ASP A 395 -23.31 -20.00 -3.69
N ILE A 396 -23.52 -21.29 -3.94
CA ILE A 396 -23.22 -21.93 -5.22
C ILE A 396 -24.53 -22.43 -5.83
N ILE A 397 -24.77 -22.11 -7.11
CA ILE A 397 -25.82 -22.74 -7.90
C ILE A 397 -25.18 -23.66 -8.94
N LEU A 398 -25.48 -24.95 -8.84
CA LEU A 398 -25.06 -25.96 -9.81
C LEU A 398 -26.15 -26.07 -10.89
N VAL A 399 -25.79 -25.78 -12.14
CA VAL A 399 -26.71 -25.72 -13.27
C VAL A 399 -26.43 -26.89 -14.23
N THR A 400 -27.35 -27.85 -14.30
CA THR A 400 -27.17 -29.13 -14.99
C THR A 400 -28.07 -29.28 -16.22
N ASP A 401 -27.47 -29.50 -17.38
CA ASP A 401 -28.21 -29.84 -18.60
C ASP A 401 -28.80 -31.26 -18.51
N VAL A 402 -30.10 -31.36 -18.76
CA VAL A 402 -30.87 -32.61 -18.83
C VAL A 402 -31.66 -32.71 -20.14
N SER A 403 -31.23 -32.01 -21.18
CA SER A 403 -31.78 -32.09 -22.53
C SER A 403 -31.65 -33.48 -23.15
N GLY A 404 -32.33 -33.73 -24.27
CA GLY A 404 -32.29 -35.02 -24.96
C GLY A 404 -30.89 -35.43 -25.42
N SER A 405 -30.03 -34.48 -25.77
CA SER A 405 -28.66 -34.73 -26.23
C SER A 405 -27.73 -35.24 -25.11
N MET A 406 -28.10 -35.01 -23.84
CA MET A 406 -27.40 -35.59 -22.68
C MET A 406 -27.55 -37.12 -22.57
N ALA A 407 -28.44 -37.74 -23.34
CA ALA A 407 -28.53 -39.20 -23.46
C ALA A 407 -27.42 -39.80 -24.37
N TRP A 408 -26.72 -38.97 -25.14
CA TRP A 408 -25.67 -39.42 -26.04
C TRP A 408 -24.37 -39.76 -25.32
N ARG A 409 -23.47 -40.44 -26.04
CA ARG A 409 -22.13 -40.79 -25.57
C ARG A 409 -21.31 -39.53 -25.27
N VAL A 410 -20.46 -39.61 -24.26
CA VAL A 410 -19.51 -38.53 -23.95
C VAL A 410 -18.58 -38.28 -25.15
N ASN A 411 -18.14 -39.32 -25.87
CA ASN A 411 -17.22 -39.15 -26.99
C ASN A 411 -17.89 -38.91 -28.36
N GLN A 412 -19.23 -38.98 -28.47
CA GLN A 412 -19.90 -39.00 -29.77
C GLN A 412 -21.37 -38.51 -29.69
N ASP A 413 -21.73 -37.59 -30.59
CA ASP A 413 -23.12 -37.12 -30.77
C ASP A 413 -24.02 -38.14 -31.48
N GLY A 414 -25.34 -38.03 -31.29
CA GLY A 414 -26.37 -38.81 -31.99
C GLY A 414 -26.44 -40.30 -31.64
N THR A 415 -25.54 -40.81 -30.80
CA THR A 415 -25.51 -42.23 -30.39
C THR A 415 -25.80 -42.34 -28.90
N THR A 416 -26.82 -43.11 -28.52
CA THR A 416 -27.17 -43.34 -27.11
C THR A 416 -26.00 -43.98 -26.35
N GLY A 417 -25.67 -43.41 -25.20
CA GLY A 417 -24.63 -43.92 -24.32
C GLY A 417 -25.14 -44.99 -23.35
N THR A 418 -24.21 -45.75 -22.77
CA THR A 418 -24.54 -46.71 -21.70
C THR A 418 -24.88 -45.96 -20.42
N THR A 419 -26.02 -46.28 -19.80
CA THR A 419 -26.40 -45.73 -18.50
C THR A 419 -25.60 -46.39 -17.39
N VAL A 420 -24.98 -45.59 -16.54
CA VAL A 420 -24.23 -46.04 -15.36
C VAL A 420 -24.82 -45.34 -14.14
N THR A 421 -25.35 -46.11 -13.19
CA THR A 421 -25.99 -45.58 -11.98
C THR A 421 -25.06 -45.58 -10.76
N ASN A 422 -23.99 -46.38 -10.79
CA ASN A 422 -22.98 -46.44 -9.73
C ASN A 422 -21.74 -45.63 -10.13
N CYS A 423 -21.54 -44.48 -9.48
CA CYS A 423 -20.43 -43.57 -9.74
C CYS A 423 -19.05 -44.14 -9.43
N SER A 424 -18.97 -45.19 -8.61
CA SER A 424 -17.71 -45.90 -8.32
C SER A 424 -17.35 -46.96 -9.38
N SER A 425 -18.17 -47.15 -10.42
CA SER A 425 -17.90 -48.12 -11.49
C SER A 425 -16.80 -47.61 -12.41
N SER A 426 -15.81 -48.45 -12.75
CA SER A 426 -14.80 -48.14 -13.78
C SER A 426 -15.42 -47.82 -15.15
N ASN A 427 -16.67 -48.25 -15.38
CA ASN A 427 -17.39 -47.98 -16.62
C ASN A 427 -17.81 -46.51 -16.76
N ILE A 428 -17.86 -45.73 -15.68
CA ILE A 428 -18.25 -44.30 -15.75
C ILE A 428 -17.29 -43.48 -16.60
N ASN A 429 -16.01 -43.89 -16.65
CA ASN A 429 -14.94 -43.18 -17.35
C ASN A 429 -14.81 -43.57 -18.84
N LEU A 430 -15.65 -44.48 -19.33
CA LEU A 430 -15.63 -44.88 -20.73
C LEU A 430 -16.28 -43.80 -21.61
N GLY A 431 -15.67 -43.50 -22.77
CA GLY A 431 -16.26 -42.57 -23.74
C GLY A 431 -17.65 -42.97 -24.25
N THR A 432 -18.01 -44.27 -24.13
CA THR A 432 -19.32 -44.82 -24.51
C THR A 432 -20.43 -44.62 -23.47
N THR A 433 -20.11 -44.08 -22.30
CA THR A 433 -21.08 -43.77 -21.25
C THR A 433 -21.94 -42.58 -21.67
N SER A 434 -23.20 -42.56 -21.24
CA SER A 434 -24.09 -41.41 -21.50
C SER A 434 -23.63 -40.16 -20.72
N ARG A 435 -23.69 -38.96 -21.32
CA ARG A 435 -23.30 -37.69 -20.67
C ARG A 435 -24.03 -37.48 -19.35
N ILE A 436 -25.33 -37.76 -19.32
CA ILE A 436 -26.14 -37.62 -18.10
C ILE A 436 -25.65 -38.50 -16.95
N SER A 437 -25.11 -39.70 -17.24
CA SER A 437 -24.57 -40.57 -16.17
C SER A 437 -23.31 -39.94 -15.57
N VAL A 438 -22.45 -39.34 -16.39
CA VAL A 438 -21.25 -38.63 -15.91
C VAL A 438 -21.64 -37.36 -15.16
N ALA A 439 -22.58 -36.57 -15.68
CA ALA A 439 -23.10 -35.35 -15.04
C ALA A 439 -23.65 -35.65 -13.63
N LYS A 440 -24.48 -36.69 -13.49
CA LYS A 440 -24.99 -37.12 -12.17
C LYS A 440 -23.89 -37.47 -11.17
N CYS A 441 -22.78 -38.04 -11.64
CA CYS A 441 -21.68 -38.43 -10.75
C CYS A 441 -20.83 -37.23 -10.34
N VAL A 442 -20.45 -36.36 -11.30
CA VAL A 442 -19.68 -35.16 -10.97
C VAL A 442 -20.48 -34.18 -10.10
N ASP A 443 -21.80 -34.11 -10.27
CA ASP A 443 -22.66 -33.27 -9.41
C ASP A 443 -22.68 -33.75 -7.97
N LYS A 444 -22.78 -35.07 -7.76
CA LYS A 444 -22.73 -35.66 -6.41
C LYS A 444 -21.37 -35.46 -5.75
N ASP A 445 -20.29 -35.68 -6.50
CA ASP A 445 -18.93 -35.47 -6.02
C ASP A 445 -18.68 -33.98 -5.70
N PHE A 446 -19.20 -33.07 -6.52
CA PHE A 446 -19.12 -31.62 -6.28
C PHE A 446 -19.91 -31.21 -5.05
N ILE A 447 -21.13 -31.73 -4.86
CA ILE A 447 -21.94 -31.50 -3.65
C ILE A 447 -21.19 -31.96 -2.41
N ASP A 448 -20.64 -33.16 -2.42
CA ASP A 448 -19.91 -33.71 -1.29
C ASP A 448 -18.62 -32.90 -1.00
N THR A 449 -17.93 -32.44 -2.04
CA THR A 449 -16.70 -31.62 -1.91
C THR A 449 -16.98 -30.24 -1.33
N ILE A 450 -18.00 -29.52 -1.84
CA ILE A 450 -18.33 -28.17 -1.38
C ILE A 450 -18.95 -28.19 0.01
N LEU A 451 -19.86 -29.13 0.30
CA LEU A 451 -20.52 -29.24 1.61
C LEU A 451 -19.64 -29.90 2.68
N ALA A 452 -18.50 -30.49 2.30
CA ALA A 452 -17.46 -30.87 3.26
C ALA A 452 -16.90 -29.64 4.01
N THR A 453 -17.05 -28.44 3.44
CA THR A 453 -16.74 -27.15 4.06
C THR A 453 -18.00 -26.53 4.66
N PRO A 454 -18.19 -26.54 5.99
CA PRO A 454 -19.39 -26.02 6.63
C PRO A 454 -19.63 -24.53 6.32
N GLY A 455 -20.88 -24.11 6.14
CA GLY A 455 -21.25 -22.72 5.83
C GLY A 455 -21.48 -22.44 4.34
N ASN A 456 -20.90 -23.24 3.44
CA ASN A 456 -21.26 -23.22 2.03
C ASN A 456 -22.67 -23.76 1.82
N ARG A 457 -23.39 -23.18 0.84
CA ARG A 457 -24.75 -23.60 0.48
C ARG A 457 -24.83 -23.89 -1.01
N ILE A 458 -25.56 -24.94 -1.38
CA ILE A 458 -25.73 -25.34 -2.77
C ILE A 458 -27.21 -25.31 -3.15
N GLY A 459 -27.51 -24.64 -4.26
CA GLY A 459 -28.78 -24.76 -4.99
C GLY A 459 -28.55 -25.54 -6.28
N LEU A 460 -29.60 -26.19 -6.78
CA LEU A 460 -29.54 -26.97 -8.02
C LEU A 460 -30.54 -26.40 -9.03
N VAL A 461 -30.13 -26.30 -10.29
CA VAL A 461 -31.03 -25.99 -11.40
C VAL A 461 -30.77 -27.00 -12.50
N SER A 462 -31.70 -27.90 -12.76
CA SER A 462 -31.66 -28.73 -13.96
C SER A 462 -32.47 -28.10 -15.08
N PHE A 463 -32.05 -28.25 -16.33
CA PHE A 463 -32.73 -27.62 -17.45
C PHE A 463 -32.79 -28.45 -18.72
N SER A 464 -33.92 -28.35 -19.41
CA SER A 464 -34.09 -28.76 -20.80
C SER A 464 -34.90 -27.71 -21.55
N THR A 465 -36.09 -28.05 -22.09
CA THR A 465 -37.08 -27.06 -22.55
C THR A 465 -37.65 -26.27 -21.37
N SER A 466 -37.66 -26.85 -20.17
CA SER A 466 -38.05 -26.19 -18.92
C SER A 466 -37.00 -26.38 -17.84
N THR A 467 -37.05 -25.59 -16.79
CA THR A 467 -36.15 -25.68 -15.63
C THR A 467 -36.83 -26.36 -14.45
N SER A 468 -36.03 -27.00 -13.60
CA SER A 468 -36.43 -27.48 -12.27
C SER A 468 -35.38 -27.03 -11.27
N ALA A 469 -35.80 -26.26 -10.27
CA ALA A 469 -34.90 -25.62 -9.31
C ALA A 469 -35.10 -26.15 -7.88
N VAL A 470 -33.99 -26.29 -7.16
CA VAL A 470 -33.93 -26.55 -5.72
C VAL A 470 -33.19 -25.38 -5.08
N ASN A 471 -33.81 -24.74 -4.09
CA ASN A 471 -33.22 -23.61 -3.36
C ASN A 471 -31.92 -24.00 -2.63
N LEU A 472 -31.14 -22.99 -2.24
CA LEU A 472 -29.93 -23.15 -1.44
C LEU A 472 -30.17 -24.03 -0.20
N SER A 473 -29.39 -25.09 -0.06
CA SER A 473 -29.48 -26.07 1.04
C SER A 473 -28.08 -26.52 1.47
N THR A 474 -27.98 -27.03 2.70
CA THR A 474 -26.81 -27.72 3.26
C THR A 474 -27.04 -29.21 3.42
N ASP A 475 -28.24 -29.72 3.08
CA ASP A 475 -28.57 -31.15 3.18
C ASP A 475 -28.15 -31.89 1.91
N ALA A 476 -26.94 -32.44 1.95
CA ALA A 476 -26.37 -33.26 0.88
C ALA A 476 -27.27 -34.45 0.48
N THR A 477 -28.07 -35.01 1.40
CA THR A 477 -28.95 -36.14 1.09
C THR A 477 -30.08 -35.71 0.16
N SER A 478 -30.74 -34.58 0.49
CA SER A 478 -31.81 -34.01 -0.32
C SER A 478 -31.33 -33.58 -1.72
N LEU A 479 -30.14 -32.96 -1.77
CA LEU A 479 -29.54 -32.49 -3.02
C LEU A 479 -29.15 -33.67 -3.93
N LYS A 480 -28.52 -34.71 -3.37
CA LYS A 480 -28.16 -35.91 -4.15
C LYS A 480 -29.39 -36.68 -4.63
N ALA A 481 -30.47 -36.71 -3.85
CA ALA A 481 -31.74 -37.29 -4.29
C ALA A 481 -32.36 -36.51 -5.47
N ALA A 482 -32.24 -35.18 -5.48
CA ALA A 482 -32.68 -34.36 -6.61
C ALA A 482 -31.82 -34.63 -7.88
N VAL A 483 -30.50 -34.79 -7.73
CA VAL A 483 -29.61 -35.20 -8.84
C VAL A 483 -29.98 -36.57 -9.39
N ASP A 484 -30.31 -37.53 -8.52
CA ASP A 484 -30.75 -38.86 -8.94
C ASP A 484 -32.00 -38.84 -9.80
N ALA A 485 -32.89 -37.87 -9.58
CA ALA A 485 -34.12 -37.68 -10.33
C ALA A 485 -33.93 -37.09 -11.73
N TYR A 486 -32.72 -36.64 -12.12
CA TYR A 486 -32.53 -36.07 -13.45
C TYR A 486 -32.88 -37.07 -14.56
N SER A 487 -33.64 -36.61 -15.54
CA SER A 487 -34.08 -37.40 -16.69
C SER A 487 -33.88 -36.61 -17.97
N THR A 488 -33.31 -37.26 -18.99
CA THR A 488 -33.03 -36.61 -20.27
C THR A 488 -34.29 -36.45 -21.11
N GLY A 489 -34.52 -35.26 -21.66
CA GLY A 489 -35.59 -35.03 -22.63
C GLY A 489 -35.81 -33.55 -22.94
N GLY A 490 -36.46 -33.25 -24.07
CA GLY A 490 -36.67 -31.88 -24.53
C GLY A 490 -35.42 -31.25 -25.16
N GLY A 491 -35.47 -29.95 -25.40
CA GLY A 491 -34.34 -29.16 -25.93
C GLY A 491 -33.49 -28.54 -24.83
N THR A 492 -32.76 -27.48 -25.17
CA THR A 492 -31.67 -26.91 -24.38
C THR A 492 -31.88 -25.40 -24.21
N CYS A 493 -32.48 -24.99 -23.09
CA CYS A 493 -32.65 -23.59 -22.70
C CYS A 493 -31.63 -23.15 -21.65
N ILE A 494 -30.39 -22.87 -22.07
CA ILE A 494 -29.31 -22.43 -21.18
C ILE A 494 -29.71 -21.17 -20.40
N SER A 495 -30.30 -20.19 -21.08
CA SER A 495 -30.66 -18.92 -20.47
C SER A 495 -31.80 -19.06 -19.47
N CYS A 496 -32.71 -20.02 -19.63
CA CYS A 496 -33.73 -20.33 -18.62
C CYS A 496 -33.05 -20.72 -17.31
N ALA A 497 -32.01 -21.56 -17.39
CA ALA A 497 -31.31 -22.09 -16.24
C ALA A 497 -30.50 -21.03 -15.48
N ILE A 498 -29.77 -20.17 -16.21
CA ILE A 498 -29.02 -19.06 -15.60
C ILE A 498 -29.96 -18.03 -14.95
N ASN A 499 -31.15 -17.82 -15.52
CA ASN A 499 -32.17 -16.94 -14.93
C ASN A 499 -32.73 -17.49 -13.62
N ASP A 500 -33.01 -18.78 -13.54
CA ASP A 500 -33.45 -19.40 -12.29
C ASP A 500 -32.33 -19.37 -11.24
N ALA A 501 -31.07 -19.57 -11.65
CA ALA A 501 -29.92 -19.38 -10.76
C ALA A 501 -29.84 -17.95 -10.21
N TYR A 502 -30.03 -16.94 -11.07
CA TYR A 502 -30.14 -15.54 -10.66
C TYR A 502 -31.27 -15.33 -9.64
N ASN A 503 -32.46 -15.87 -9.91
CA ASN A 503 -33.62 -15.72 -9.03
C ASN A 503 -33.40 -16.34 -7.65
N ILE A 504 -32.76 -17.52 -7.60
CA ILE A 504 -32.37 -18.13 -6.33
C ILE A 504 -31.39 -17.21 -5.58
N LEU A 505 -30.35 -16.68 -6.24
CA LEU A 505 -29.38 -15.79 -5.59
C LEU A 505 -30.00 -14.47 -5.12
N ALA A 506 -30.95 -13.91 -5.86
CA ALA A 506 -31.63 -12.66 -5.53
C ALA A 506 -32.57 -12.78 -4.32
N GLN A 507 -33.12 -13.98 -4.07
CA GLN A 507 -34.04 -14.23 -2.94
C GLN A 507 -33.33 -14.32 -1.57
N TRP A 508 -32.01 -14.47 -1.55
CA TRP A 508 -31.24 -14.70 -0.33
C TRP A 508 -30.32 -13.51 0.02
N PRO A 509 -30.20 -13.11 1.30
CA PRO A 509 -29.35 -11.99 1.73
C PRO A 509 -27.89 -12.15 1.28
N SER A 510 -27.28 -11.06 0.81
CA SER A 510 -26.01 -11.05 0.07
C SER A 510 -24.79 -10.48 0.81
N GLU A 511 -24.95 -9.84 1.96
CA GLU A 511 -23.85 -9.13 2.61
C GLU A 511 -22.73 -10.08 3.04
N GLY A 512 -21.54 -9.92 2.42
CA GLY A 512 -20.32 -10.63 2.78
C GLY A 512 -20.20 -12.07 2.27
N ARG A 513 -21.07 -12.54 1.36
CA ARG A 513 -21.02 -13.91 0.80
C ARG A 513 -20.53 -13.94 -0.64
N ASN A 514 -19.66 -14.89 -0.96
CA ASN A 514 -19.18 -15.13 -2.32
C ASN A 514 -20.22 -15.92 -3.12
N ARG A 515 -20.42 -15.60 -4.41
CA ARG A 515 -21.52 -16.17 -5.21
C ARG A 515 -21.01 -16.80 -6.49
N PHE A 516 -21.43 -18.03 -6.74
CA PHE A 516 -20.95 -18.82 -7.87
C PHE A 516 -22.09 -19.51 -8.60
N VAL A 517 -21.99 -19.56 -9.93
CA VAL A 517 -22.82 -20.40 -10.79
C VAL A 517 -21.91 -21.32 -11.57
N VAL A 518 -22.10 -22.64 -11.43
CA VAL A 518 -21.34 -23.65 -12.18
C VAL A 518 -22.28 -24.28 -13.18
N MET A 519 -22.14 -23.88 -14.45
CA MET A 519 -23.02 -24.30 -15.52
C MET A 519 -22.40 -25.42 -16.35
N MET A 520 -23.12 -26.53 -16.51
CA MET A 520 -22.71 -27.63 -17.37
C MET A 520 -23.73 -27.92 -18.48
N THR A 521 -23.25 -28.18 -19.68
CA THR A 521 -24.07 -28.46 -20.87
C THR A 521 -23.25 -29.10 -21.96
N ASP A 522 -23.89 -29.71 -22.96
CA ASP A 522 -23.22 -30.04 -24.22
C ASP A 522 -23.19 -28.89 -25.24
N GLY A 523 -23.69 -27.72 -24.84
CA GLY A 523 -23.29 -26.42 -25.36
C GLY A 523 -24.08 -25.94 -26.57
N VAL A 524 -25.05 -26.69 -27.08
CA VAL A 524 -25.87 -26.25 -28.22
C VAL A 524 -27.24 -25.77 -27.74
N PRO A 525 -27.46 -24.45 -27.54
CA PRO A 525 -28.75 -23.95 -27.14
C PRO A 525 -29.69 -23.85 -28.35
N ASN A 526 -30.87 -24.44 -28.21
CA ASN A 526 -31.93 -24.41 -29.22
C ASN A 526 -33.25 -23.86 -28.65
N TYR A 527 -33.32 -23.47 -27.37
CA TYR A 527 -34.46 -22.74 -26.78
C TYR A 527 -34.02 -21.45 -26.09
N ARG A 528 -34.88 -20.44 -26.18
CA ARG A 528 -34.70 -19.10 -25.60
C ARG A 528 -35.46 -18.95 -24.27
N SER A 529 -34.95 -18.10 -23.39
CA SER A 529 -35.71 -17.60 -22.23
C SER A 529 -36.16 -16.20 -22.55
N THR A 530 -37.41 -16.04 -22.96
CA THR A 530 -38.02 -14.74 -23.28
C THR A 530 -39.52 -14.86 -23.10
N ASP A 531 -40.17 -13.79 -22.65
CA ASP A 531 -41.62 -13.77 -22.47
C ASP A 531 -42.38 -13.77 -23.83
N TYR A 532 -41.70 -13.43 -24.94
CA TYR A 532 -42.29 -13.30 -26.27
C TYR A 532 -41.33 -13.75 -27.39
N CYS A 533 -41.90 -14.24 -28.51
CA CYS A 533 -41.14 -14.83 -29.63
C CYS A 533 -41.41 -14.16 -30.99
N PHE A 534 -41.81 -12.88 -31.01
CA PHE A 534 -42.35 -12.23 -32.21
C PHE A 534 -41.74 -10.84 -32.47
N ASP A 535 -41.94 -10.30 -33.69
CA ASP A 535 -41.26 -9.09 -34.20
C ASP A 535 -41.81 -7.76 -33.65
N SER A 536 -40.96 -6.71 -33.64
CA SER A 536 -41.33 -5.35 -33.23
C SER A 536 -41.91 -4.52 -34.39
N ASN A 537 -43.03 -3.84 -34.16
CA ASN A 537 -43.78 -3.15 -35.22
C ASN A 537 -43.99 -1.65 -34.96
N ALA A 538 -44.07 -1.19 -33.70
CA ALA A 538 -44.43 0.20 -33.38
C ALA A 538 -43.73 0.72 -32.12
N LEU A 539 -43.41 2.02 -32.08
CA LEU A 539 -42.83 2.72 -30.93
C LEU A 539 -43.51 4.06 -30.62
N ALA A 540 -43.65 4.36 -29.34
CA ALA A 540 -44.03 5.66 -28.79
C ALA A 540 -43.07 6.07 -27.68
N SER A 541 -42.77 7.36 -27.55
CA SER A 541 -42.00 7.86 -26.41
C SER A 541 -42.43 9.24 -25.97
N ASN A 542 -42.39 9.50 -24.67
CA ASN A 542 -42.39 10.84 -24.07
C ASN A 542 -41.06 11.08 -23.32
N SER A 543 -40.93 12.23 -22.64
CA SER A 543 -39.70 12.65 -21.95
C SER A 543 -39.16 11.69 -20.87
N SER A 544 -39.96 10.71 -20.42
CA SER A 544 -39.62 9.81 -19.31
C SER A 544 -40.02 8.34 -19.54
N PHE A 545 -40.66 8.02 -20.66
CA PHE A 545 -41.32 6.73 -20.86
C PHE A 545 -41.42 6.39 -22.34
N THR A 546 -40.97 5.19 -22.73
CA THR A 546 -41.10 4.65 -24.09
C THR A 546 -41.94 3.39 -24.05
N ILE A 547 -42.90 3.25 -24.96
CA ILE A 547 -43.70 2.05 -25.13
C ILE A 547 -43.48 1.49 -26.53
N GLN A 548 -43.33 0.17 -26.61
CA GLN A 548 -43.29 -0.59 -27.85
C GLN A 548 -44.54 -1.45 -27.98
N GLY A 549 -45.08 -1.52 -29.20
CA GLY A 549 -46.04 -2.52 -29.65
C GLY A 549 -45.42 -3.45 -30.69
N GLY A 550 -45.72 -4.74 -30.61
CA GLY A 550 -45.19 -5.74 -31.54
C GLY A 550 -46.25 -6.69 -32.09
N GLU A 551 -45.80 -7.70 -32.81
CA GLU A 551 -46.63 -8.85 -33.17
C GLU A 551 -47.18 -9.56 -31.93
N SER A 552 -48.27 -10.31 -32.11
CA SER A 552 -48.90 -11.11 -31.05
C SER A 552 -49.28 -10.33 -29.78
N GLY A 553 -49.54 -9.02 -29.90
CA GLY A 553 -50.02 -8.18 -28.79
C GLY A 553 -48.97 -7.86 -27.73
N ALA A 554 -47.68 -7.98 -28.07
CA ALA A 554 -46.58 -7.67 -27.16
C ALA A 554 -46.51 -6.16 -26.87
N PHE A 555 -46.49 -5.81 -25.58
CA PHE A 555 -46.28 -4.46 -25.10
C PHE A 555 -45.10 -4.40 -24.16
N VAL A 556 -44.30 -3.34 -24.29
CA VAL A 556 -43.01 -3.28 -23.61
C VAL A 556 -42.62 -1.84 -23.30
N HIS A 557 -42.04 -1.57 -22.13
CA HIS A 557 -41.78 -0.20 -21.67
C HIS A 557 -40.36 0.06 -21.15
N TYR A 558 -39.86 1.28 -21.35
CA TYR A 558 -38.52 1.72 -20.91
C TYR A 558 -38.61 2.60 -19.65
N ASN A 559 -37.91 2.19 -18.59
CA ASN A 559 -37.67 2.99 -17.38
C ASN A 559 -36.26 2.67 -16.84
N ALA A 560 -35.23 3.32 -17.40
CA ALA A 560 -33.79 3.02 -17.26
C ALA A 560 -33.36 1.64 -17.82
N PHE A 561 -34.23 0.63 -17.76
CA PHE A 561 -34.15 -0.63 -18.47
C PHE A 561 -35.50 -0.94 -19.13
N TRP A 562 -35.48 -1.86 -20.10
CA TRP A 562 -36.64 -2.30 -20.86
C TRP A 562 -37.34 -3.48 -20.14
N SER A 563 -38.67 -3.43 -19.99
CA SER A 563 -39.44 -4.48 -19.29
C SER A 563 -40.83 -4.71 -19.89
N ALA A 564 -41.29 -5.96 -19.80
CA ALA A 564 -42.59 -6.37 -20.33
C ALA A 564 -43.75 -5.68 -19.63
N ALA A 565 -44.75 -5.25 -20.40
CA ALA A 565 -46.04 -4.83 -19.88
C ALA A 565 -47.05 -5.96 -20.11
N THR A 566 -47.87 -6.26 -19.10
CA THR A 566 -48.90 -7.28 -19.22
C THR A 566 -49.95 -6.85 -20.25
N SER A 567 -50.27 -7.76 -21.18
CA SER A 567 -51.19 -7.56 -22.29
C SER A 567 -52.28 -8.63 -22.28
N THR A 568 -53.52 -8.24 -22.59
CA THR A 568 -54.66 -9.15 -22.72
C THR A 568 -54.94 -9.57 -24.17
N THR A 569 -54.11 -9.15 -25.13
CA THR A 569 -54.33 -9.36 -26.58
C THR A 569 -53.22 -10.18 -27.21
N SER A 570 -53.57 -10.92 -28.26
CA SER A 570 -52.65 -11.63 -29.15
C SER A 570 -52.60 -11.01 -30.56
N ASN A 571 -53.18 -9.83 -30.76
CA ASN A 571 -53.23 -9.16 -32.07
C ASN A 571 -51.99 -8.28 -32.27
N SER A 572 -51.43 -8.27 -33.48
CA SER A 572 -50.30 -7.40 -33.82
C SER A 572 -50.64 -5.93 -33.66
N ILE A 573 -49.74 -5.17 -33.03
CA ILE A 573 -49.84 -3.73 -32.82
C ILE A 573 -49.05 -3.01 -33.91
N TYR A 574 -49.68 -2.06 -34.61
CA TYR A 574 -49.08 -1.33 -35.74
C TYR A 574 -48.77 0.14 -35.39
N GLY A 575 -49.54 0.74 -34.46
CA GLY A 575 -49.33 2.10 -34.00
C GLY A 575 -49.49 2.20 -32.49
N VAL A 576 -48.70 3.07 -31.87
CA VAL A 576 -48.81 3.40 -30.44
C VAL A 576 -48.43 4.86 -30.24
N ASP A 577 -49.14 5.54 -29.34
CA ASP A 577 -48.78 6.89 -28.91
C ASP A 577 -49.13 7.12 -27.43
N ALA A 578 -48.37 7.97 -26.75
CA ALA A 578 -48.43 8.18 -25.31
C ALA A 578 -48.46 9.67 -24.94
N LEU A 579 -49.53 10.11 -24.25
CA LEU A 579 -49.63 11.47 -23.72
C LEU A 579 -48.72 11.67 -22.50
N ASN A 580 -48.60 10.65 -21.65
CA ASN A 580 -47.74 10.61 -20.47
C ASN A 580 -47.53 9.16 -20.02
N SER A 581 -46.82 8.94 -18.90
CA SER A 581 -46.53 7.61 -18.36
C SER A 581 -47.77 6.80 -17.93
N SER A 582 -48.94 7.42 -17.81
CA SER A 582 -50.18 6.79 -17.35
C SER A 582 -51.30 6.76 -18.40
N VAL A 583 -51.13 7.39 -19.56
CA VAL A 583 -52.14 7.46 -20.62
C VAL A 583 -51.48 7.26 -21.98
N ALA A 584 -51.74 6.10 -22.59
CA ALA A 584 -51.32 5.78 -23.96
C ALA A 584 -52.38 4.95 -24.67
N TYR A 585 -52.39 5.00 -25.99
CA TYR A 585 -53.26 4.20 -26.85
C TYR A 585 -52.43 3.46 -27.89
N ALA A 586 -52.88 2.25 -28.22
CA ALA A 586 -52.28 1.42 -29.24
C ALA A 586 -53.35 0.84 -30.17
N VAL A 587 -52.99 0.69 -31.44
CA VAL A 587 -53.89 0.22 -32.50
C VAL A 587 -53.17 -0.81 -33.35
N GLY A 588 -53.94 -1.69 -33.98
CA GLY A 588 -53.35 -2.77 -34.76
C GLY A 588 -54.39 -3.62 -35.49
N ALA A 589 -54.09 -4.91 -35.59
CA ALA A 589 -54.92 -5.86 -36.30
C ALA A 589 -56.32 -6.01 -35.67
N SER A 590 -57.33 -6.24 -36.51
CA SER A 590 -58.74 -6.46 -36.11
C SER A 590 -59.44 -5.28 -35.42
N TYR A 591 -59.06 -4.04 -35.78
CA TYR A 591 -59.79 -2.81 -35.45
C TYR A 591 -60.05 -2.56 -33.96
N LYS A 592 -59.17 -3.12 -33.12
CA LYS A 592 -59.19 -2.94 -31.68
C LYS A 592 -58.24 -1.81 -31.29
N ILE A 593 -58.70 -1.03 -30.33
CA ILE A 593 -57.92 0.01 -29.69
C ILE A 593 -57.65 -0.43 -28.26
N PHE A 594 -56.39 -0.38 -27.85
CA PHE A 594 -55.93 -0.71 -26.51
C PHE A 594 -55.55 0.57 -25.77
N SER A 595 -55.81 0.61 -24.46
CA SER A 595 -55.44 1.71 -23.58
C SER A 595 -54.51 1.24 -22.47
N TRP A 596 -53.51 2.07 -22.19
CA TRP A 596 -52.60 1.96 -21.06
C TRP A 596 -53.06 2.87 -19.92
N ASN A 597 -53.06 2.34 -18.69
CA ASN A 597 -53.45 3.05 -17.47
C ASN A 597 -52.29 3.35 -16.51
N GLY A 598 -51.04 3.09 -16.92
CA GLY A 598 -49.86 3.17 -16.04
C GLY A 598 -49.39 1.84 -15.47
N VAL A 599 -50.19 0.76 -15.60
CA VAL A 599 -49.88 -0.56 -15.02
C VAL A 599 -50.05 -1.70 -16.02
N SER A 600 -51.13 -1.70 -16.80
CA SER A 600 -51.47 -2.79 -17.73
C SER A 600 -52.15 -2.28 -18.99
N TRP A 601 -52.01 -3.02 -20.11
CA TRP A 601 -52.78 -2.79 -21.31
C TRP A 601 -54.13 -3.50 -21.24
N SER A 602 -55.19 -2.81 -21.66
CA SER A 602 -56.55 -3.38 -21.76
C SER A 602 -57.22 -2.93 -23.05
N GLU A 603 -58.13 -3.73 -23.58
CA GLU A 603 -58.95 -3.34 -24.73
C GLU A 603 -59.84 -2.16 -24.33
N SER A 604 -59.64 -1.03 -25.00
CA SER A 604 -60.44 0.19 -24.80
C SER A 604 -61.71 0.16 -25.63
N GLN A 605 -61.64 -0.33 -26.87
CA GLN A 605 -62.78 -0.40 -27.78
C GLN A 605 -62.54 -1.39 -28.92
N ASP A 606 -63.58 -2.12 -29.31
CA ASP A 606 -63.64 -2.91 -30.54
C ASP A 606 -64.52 -2.16 -31.56
N LEU A 607 -63.95 -1.80 -32.70
CA LEU A 607 -64.63 -1.02 -33.74
C LEU A 607 -65.02 -1.85 -34.96
N GLY A 608 -64.74 -3.17 -35.01
CA GLY A 608 -65.02 -4.02 -36.17
C GLY A 608 -63.83 -4.87 -36.66
N SER A 609 -63.68 -5.07 -37.98
CA SER A 609 -62.79 -6.10 -38.55
C SER A 609 -61.70 -5.61 -39.52
N GLN A 610 -61.48 -4.30 -39.65
CA GLN A 610 -60.43 -3.74 -40.51
C GLN A 610 -59.13 -3.55 -39.69
N ASP A 611 -58.00 -3.17 -40.29
CA ASP A 611 -56.78 -2.88 -39.52
C ASP A 611 -56.61 -1.38 -39.29
N LEU A 612 -56.07 -0.99 -38.13
CA LEU A 612 -55.61 0.37 -37.86
C LEU A 612 -54.08 0.38 -37.85
N TYR A 613 -53.47 1.26 -38.63
CA TYR A 613 -52.02 1.27 -38.86
C TYR A 613 -51.27 2.27 -37.99
N ASP A 614 -51.90 3.38 -37.57
CA ASP A 614 -51.25 4.41 -36.76
C ASP A 614 -52.23 5.17 -35.88
N VAL A 615 -51.73 5.74 -34.77
CA VAL A 615 -52.49 6.52 -33.80
C VAL A 615 -51.63 7.66 -33.26
N ASP A 616 -52.22 8.86 -33.12
CA ASP A 616 -51.54 10.02 -32.54
C ASP A 616 -52.53 10.83 -31.66
N LEU A 617 -52.06 11.21 -30.48
CA LEU A 617 -52.80 11.90 -29.43
C LEU A 617 -52.24 13.30 -29.25
N TYR A 618 -53.08 14.32 -29.41
CA TYR A 618 -52.69 15.70 -29.14
C TYR A 618 -52.89 16.08 -27.67
N ASN A 619 -54.03 15.69 -27.11
CA ASN A 619 -54.34 15.88 -25.70
C ASN A 619 -55.41 14.87 -25.25
N VAL A 620 -55.80 14.95 -23.97
CA VAL A 620 -56.78 14.04 -23.36
C VAL A 620 -58.15 14.02 -24.04
N THR A 621 -58.48 14.98 -24.91
CA THR A 621 -59.77 15.09 -25.63
C THR A 621 -59.66 15.04 -27.16
N LEU A 622 -58.45 14.93 -27.71
CA LEU A 622 -58.23 14.93 -29.15
C LEU A 622 -57.09 13.99 -29.54
N GLY A 623 -57.41 13.02 -30.38
CA GLY A 623 -56.48 12.14 -31.05
C GLY A 623 -57.14 11.47 -32.25
N PHE A 624 -56.35 10.93 -33.15
CA PHE A 624 -56.83 10.22 -34.33
C PHE A 624 -56.11 8.89 -34.51
N ALA A 625 -56.83 7.90 -35.04
CA ALA A 625 -56.27 6.65 -35.51
C ALA A 625 -56.68 6.45 -36.97
N VAL A 626 -55.78 5.91 -37.78
CA VAL A 626 -55.99 5.72 -39.23
C VAL A 626 -55.75 4.29 -39.64
N GLY A 627 -56.40 3.83 -40.71
CA GLY A 627 -56.36 2.41 -41.06
C GLY A 627 -56.72 2.06 -42.49
N ALA A 628 -56.99 0.77 -42.67
CA ALA A 628 -57.35 0.18 -43.95
C ALA A 628 -58.61 0.84 -44.55
N SER A 629 -58.67 0.89 -45.89
CA SER A 629 -59.79 1.49 -46.63
C SER A 629 -60.11 2.92 -46.18
N GLY A 630 -59.11 3.80 -46.07
CA GLY A 630 -59.30 5.24 -45.88
C GLY A 630 -59.91 5.64 -44.54
N LYS A 631 -59.94 4.72 -43.56
CA LYS A 631 -60.63 4.97 -42.31
C LYS A 631 -59.88 5.91 -41.38
N ILE A 632 -60.61 6.86 -40.78
CA ILE A 632 -60.13 7.78 -39.75
C ILE A 632 -61.08 7.79 -38.54
N VAL A 633 -60.57 7.40 -37.38
CA VAL A 633 -61.29 7.35 -36.10
C VAL A 633 -60.76 8.45 -35.19
N ARG A 634 -61.64 9.09 -34.41
CA ARG A 634 -61.30 10.18 -33.50
C ARG A 634 -61.58 9.83 -32.04
N TRP A 635 -60.68 10.24 -31.16
CA TRP A 635 -60.87 10.24 -29.72
C TRP A 635 -61.56 11.53 -29.25
N PHE A 636 -62.62 11.39 -28.45
CA PHE A 636 -63.41 12.49 -27.88
C PHE A 636 -63.20 12.68 -26.37
N GLY A 637 -62.18 12.06 -25.77
CA GLY A 637 -61.93 12.10 -24.32
C GLY A 637 -62.65 11.03 -23.51
N THR A 638 -63.55 10.28 -24.12
CA THR A 638 -64.30 9.20 -23.45
C THR A 638 -64.44 7.96 -24.33
N THR A 639 -64.70 8.15 -25.63
CA THR A 639 -64.84 7.07 -26.60
C THR A 639 -64.14 7.39 -27.91
N TRP A 640 -63.74 6.35 -28.64
CA TRP A 640 -63.36 6.46 -30.04
C TRP A 640 -64.60 6.33 -30.93
N SER A 641 -64.72 7.17 -31.94
CA SER A 641 -65.76 7.02 -32.97
C SER A 641 -65.24 7.40 -34.35
N GLU A 642 -65.80 6.77 -35.38
CA GLU A 642 -65.47 7.10 -36.77
C GLU A 642 -65.71 8.59 -37.02
N GLN A 643 -64.70 9.29 -37.52
CA GLN A 643 -64.79 10.70 -37.87
C GLN A 643 -65.07 10.87 -39.36
N THR A 644 -64.36 10.13 -40.21
CA THR A 644 -64.48 10.18 -41.66
C THR A 644 -63.90 8.92 -42.28
N ASP A 645 -64.47 8.49 -43.40
CA ASP A 645 -63.92 7.49 -44.31
C ASP A 645 -63.60 8.21 -45.62
N VAL A 646 -62.33 8.26 -46.01
CA VAL A 646 -61.87 9.01 -47.18
C VAL A 646 -61.72 8.15 -48.45
N GLY A 647 -62.10 6.86 -48.45
CA GLY A 647 -62.15 6.01 -49.66
C GLY A 647 -61.30 4.73 -49.63
N ASN A 648 -60.93 4.17 -50.80
CA ASN A 648 -60.41 2.79 -50.95
C ASN A 648 -58.91 2.56 -50.65
N SER A 649 -58.13 3.58 -50.29
CA SER A 649 -56.68 3.48 -50.06
C SER A 649 -56.33 3.40 -48.57
N ASN A 650 -55.35 2.58 -48.19
CA ASN A 650 -54.94 2.46 -46.79
C ASN A 650 -54.21 3.71 -46.31
N LEU A 651 -54.62 4.26 -45.16
CA LEU A 651 -53.89 5.32 -44.45
C LEU A 651 -52.92 4.70 -43.44
N ARG A 652 -51.64 5.04 -43.53
CA ARG A 652 -50.54 4.38 -42.78
C ARG A 652 -49.89 5.26 -41.73
N GLY A 653 -50.02 6.58 -41.82
CA GLY A 653 -49.47 7.50 -40.83
C GLY A 653 -50.43 8.65 -40.53
N VAL A 654 -50.47 9.09 -39.27
CA VAL A 654 -51.27 10.24 -38.82
C VAL A 654 -50.48 11.08 -37.82
N LYS A 655 -50.58 12.41 -37.95
CA LYS A 655 -50.00 13.33 -36.95
C LYS A 655 -50.90 14.52 -36.67
N VAL A 656 -51.10 14.80 -35.39
CA VAL A 656 -51.90 15.90 -34.85
C VAL A 656 -50.99 16.96 -34.23
N TYR A 657 -50.80 18.07 -34.95
CA TYR A 657 -50.00 19.18 -34.42
C TYR A 657 -50.80 20.04 -33.42
N ASN A 658 -52.05 20.35 -33.76
CA ASN A 658 -52.96 21.07 -32.88
C ASN A 658 -54.43 20.82 -33.29
N SER A 659 -55.36 21.46 -32.58
CA SER A 659 -56.80 21.29 -32.81
C SER A 659 -57.28 21.62 -34.23
N THR A 660 -56.49 22.36 -35.03
CA THR A 660 -56.83 22.84 -36.39
C THR A 660 -55.86 22.36 -37.48
N LEU A 661 -54.86 21.54 -37.11
CA LEU A 661 -53.87 21.04 -38.05
C LEU A 661 -53.48 19.61 -37.69
N ALA A 662 -53.90 18.67 -38.53
CA ALA A 662 -53.42 17.30 -38.53
C ALA A 662 -53.29 16.82 -39.98
N PHE A 663 -52.44 15.84 -40.21
CA PHE A 663 -52.27 15.19 -41.52
C PHE A 663 -52.41 13.68 -41.40
N ALA A 664 -52.93 13.06 -42.45
CA ALA A 664 -52.97 11.62 -42.62
C ALA A 664 -52.46 11.27 -44.03
N VAL A 665 -51.62 10.25 -44.10
CA VAL A 665 -50.95 9.82 -45.34
C VAL A 665 -51.02 8.32 -45.48
N GLY A 666 -50.85 7.79 -46.70
CA GLY A 666 -50.86 6.36 -46.92
C GLY A 666 -50.58 5.96 -48.36
N SER A 667 -51.33 4.98 -48.85
CA SER A 667 -51.26 4.52 -50.23
C SER A 667 -51.74 5.61 -51.21
N SER A 668 -51.27 5.54 -52.46
CA SER A 668 -51.63 6.42 -53.60
C SER A 668 -51.20 7.90 -53.54
N GLY A 669 -50.35 8.28 -52.59
CA GLY A 669 -49.72 9.62 -52.49
C GLY A 669 -50.68 10.75 -52.19
N GLU A 670 -51.87 10.40 -51.73
CA GLU A 670 -52.87 11.33 -51.22
C GLU A 670 -52.49 11.76 -49.79
N ILE A 671 -52.46 13.07 -49.55
CA ILE A 671 -52.22 13.67 -48.25
C ILE A 671 -53.50 14.37 -47.81
N TYR A 672 -54.10 13.88 -46.74
CA TYR A 672 -55.31 14.44 -46.14
C TYR A 672 -54.96 15.41 -45.01
N ARG A 673 -55.78 16.46 -44.85
CA ARG A 673 -55.59 17.47 -43.80
C ARG A 673 -56.86 17.66 -42.98
N TRP A 674 -56.69 17.74 -41.67
CA TRP A 674 -57.68 18.20 -40.72
C TRP A 674 -57.60 19.72 -40.56
N ASN A 675 -58.75 20.40 -40.68
CA ASN A 675 -58.85 21.86 -40.55
C ASN A 675 -59.44 22.32 -39.20
N GLY A 676 -59.73 21.40 -38.28
CA GLY A 676 -60.46 21.69 -37.04
C GLY A 676 -61.89 21.15 -37.00
N ASN A 677 -62.43 20.76 -38.15
CA ASN A 677 -63.80 20.28 -38.25
C ASN A 677 -63.96 19.04 -39.14
N THR A 678 -63.27 19.00 -40.28
CA THR A 678 -63.38 17.90 -41.26
C THR A 678 -62.02 17.52 -41.83
N TRP A 679 -61.88 16.25 -42.19
CA TRP A 679 -60.79 15.77 -43.04
C TRP A 679 -61.13 16.00 -44.52
N SER A 680 -60.16 16.46 -45.29
CA SER A 680 -60.29 16.62 -46.75
C SER A 680 -58.96 16.34 -47.43
N LEU A 681 -58.99 15.83 -48.66
CA LEU A 681 -57.78 15.72 -49.49
C LEU A 681 -57.16 17.11 -49.64
N TYR A 682 -55.92 17.26 -49.18
CA TYR A 682 -55.20 18.52 -49.23
C TYR A 682 -54.34 18.59 -50.48
N GLN A 683 -53.62 17.51 -50.78
CA GLN A 683 -52.72 17.42 -51.91
C GLN A 683 -52.57 15.96 -52.35
N ASP A 684 -52.53 15.74 -53.66
CA ASP A 684 -52.16 14.48 -54.28
C ASP A 684 -50.81 14.69 -54.98
N VAL A 685 -49.80 13.90 -54.59
CA VAL A 685 -48.44 14.00 -55.13
C VAL A 685 -48.09 12.85 -56.09
N GLY A 686 -49.07 12.03 -56.49
CA GLY A 686 -48.90 10.91 -57.44
C GLY A 686 -48.64 9.55 -56.77
N ASN A 687 -48.12 8.57 -57.51
CA ASN A 687 -48.00 7.16 -57.08
C ASN A 687 -46.92 6.89 -56.00
N THR A 688 -47.00 7.54 -54.85
CA THR A 688 -46.11 7.34 -53.69
C THR A 688 -46.85 6.62 -52.57
N ASN A 689 -46.29 5.56 -52.01
CA ASN A 689 -46.81 4.98 -50.78
C ASN A 689 -46.11 5.63 -49.59
N PHE A 690 -46.81 6.49 -48.85
CA PHE A 690 -46.32 7.04 -47.60
C PHE A 690 -46.54 6.05 -46.45
N TYR A 691 -45.53 5.93 -45.59
CA TYR A 691 -45.54 5.04 -44.42
C TYR A 691 -45.62 5.81 -43.10
N SER A 692 -45.11 7.04 -43.05
CA SER A 692 -45.13 7.86 -41.83
C SER A 692 -45.21 9.36 -42.17
N VAL A 693 -45.81 10.12 -41.25
CA VAL A 693 -45.88 11.59 -41.31
C VAL A 693 -45.65 12.16 -39.91
N ASP A 694 -44.85 13.22 -39.81
CA ASP A 694 -44.65 13.95 -38.56
C ASP A 694 -44.61 15.46 -38.81
N VAL A 695 -45.11 16.25 -37.87
CA VAL A 695 -45.31 17.70 -37.97
C VAL A 695 -44.95 18.35 -36.65
N PHE A 696 -43.88 19.13 -36.67
CA PHE A 696 -43.34 19.81 -35.50
C PHE A 696 -43.96 21.19 -35.27
N ASN A 697 -44.22 21.93 -36.35
CA ASN A 697 -44.90 23.22 -36.28
C ASN A 697 -45.69 23.53 -37.55
N SER A 698 -46.36 24.68 -37.58
CA SER A 698 -47.19 25.10 -38.71
C SER A 698 -46.46 25.19 -40.06
N SER A 699 -45.12 25.18 -40.07
CA SER A 699 -44.27 25.35 -41.25
C SER A 699 -43.18 24.27 -41.42
N LEU A 700 -43.18 23.24 -40.58
CA LEU A 700 -42.24 22.14 -40.65
C LEU A 700 -42.92 20.82 -40.33
N GLY A 701 -42.93 19.94 -41.33
CA GLY A 701 -43.33 18.56 -41.22
C GLY A 701 -42.72 17.74 -42.35
N PHE A 702 -42.69 16.42 -42.19
CA PHE A 702 -42.18 15.48 -43.16
C PHE A 702 -43.18 14.34 -43.38
N ALA A 703 -43.32 13.91 -44.63
CA ALA A 703 -44.05 12.71 -45.02
C ALA A 703 -43.08 11.83 -45.83
N VAL A 704 -42.96 10.56 -45.43
CA VAL A 704 -41.91 9.66 -45.93
C VAL A 704 -42.48 8.36 -46.47
N GLY A 705 -41.87 7.84 -47.54
CA GLY A 705 -42.49 6.77 -48.32
C GLY A 705 -41.52 5.91 -49.14
N GLY A 706 -42.12 5.09 -50.01
CA GLY A 706 -41.41 4.22 -50.94
C GLY A 706 -40.51 4.99 -51.91
N SER A 707 -39.52 4.28 -52.48
CA SER A 707 -38.50 4.87 -53.37
C SER A 707 -37.74 6.04 -52.72
N GLY A 708 -37.49 5.97 -51.41
CA GLY A 708 -36.65 6.93 -50.71
C GLY A 708 -37.24 8.33 -50.59
N GLN A 709 -38.54 8.52 -50.87
CA GLN A 709 -39.13 9.85 -51.03
C GLN A 709 -39.42 10.51 -49.68
N ILE A 710 -38.88 11.71 -49.49
CA ILE A 710 -39.09 12.56 -48.31
C ILE A 710 -39.71 13.88 -48.76
N TYR A 711 -41.00 14.06 -48.46
CA TYR A 711 -41.72 15.31 -48.69
C TYR A 711 -41.66 16.21 -47.46
N ARG A 712 -41.55 17.52 -47.67
CA ARG A 712 -41.52 18.53 -46.62
C ARG A 712 -42.72 19.46 -46.70
N TRP A 713 -43.36 19.67 -45.56
CA TRP A 713 -44.37 20.70 -45.35
C TRP A 713 -43.71 22.05 -45.08
N THR A 714 -44.14 23.07 -45.81
CA THR A 714 -43.61 24.45 -45.71
C THR A 714 -44.57 25.44 -45.07
N GLY A 715 -45.77 24.98 -44.66
CA GLY A 715 -46.86 25.83 -44.17
C GLY A 715 -47.95 26.10 -45.20
N THR A 716 -47.67 25.86 -46.48
CA THR A 716 -48.64 26.07 -47.56
C THR A 716 -48.75 24.87 -48.50
N THR A 717 -47.69 24.07 -48.67
CA THR A 717 -47.70 22.92 -49.59
C THR A 717 -46.71 21.86 -49.12
N TRP A 718 -46.94 20.62 -49.54
CA TRP A 718 -45.95 19.55 -49.49
C TRP A 718 -45.12 19.57 -50.77
N THR A 719 -43.80 19.50 -50.63
CA THR A 719 -42.86 19.43 -51.76
C THR A 719 -41.86 18.32 -51.53
N LEU A 720 -41.52 17.55 -52.58
CA LEU A 720 -40.44 16.58 -52.51
C LEU A 720 -39.14 17.30 -52.16
N HIS A 721 -38.58 16.99 -51.00
CA HIS A 721 -37.36 17.63 -50.49
C HIS A 721 -36.13 16.79 -50.83
N GLN A 722 -36.22 15.47 -50.72
CA GLN A 722 -35.13 14.56 -51.01
C GLN A 722 -35.66 13.20 -51.47
N ASP A 723 -34.89 12.54 -52.35
CA ASP A 723 -35.11 11.18 -52.84
C ASP A 723 -33.83 10.38 -52.55
N LEU A 724 -33.96 9.32 -51.75
CA LEU A 724 -32.86 8.46 -51.31
C LEU A 724 -32.63 7.23 -52.22
N GLY A 725 -33.43 7.01 -53.28
CA GLY A 725 -33.29 5.88 -54.20
C GLY A 725 -34.16 4.66 -53.86
N SER A 726 -33.72 3.44 -54.20
CA SER A 726 -34.55 2.22 -54.19
C SER A 726 -34.97 1.66 -52.83
N MET A 727 -34.65 2.34 -51.72
CA MET A 727 -35.04 1.93 -50.36
C MET A 727 -36.43 2.46 -50.01
N THR A 728 -37.07 1.90 -48.99
CA THR A 728 -38.28 2.45 -48.40
C THR A 728 -37.93 3.21 -47.14
N VAL A 729 -38.40 4.46 -47.02
CA VAL A 729 -38.32 5.19 -45.75
C VAL A 729 -39.51 4.76 -44.89
N THR A 730 -39.23 4.13 -43.76
CA THR A 730 -40.23 3.42 -42.94
C THR A 730 -40.89 4.33 -41.91
N ASP A 731 -40.12 5.25 -41.30
CA ASP A 731 -40.60 6.14 -40.25
C ASP A 731 -39.84 7.47 -40.23
N VAL A 732 -40.48 8.51 -39.70
CA VAL A 732 -39.92 9.84 -39.50
C VAL A 732 -40.29 10.38 -38.12
N HIS A 733 -39.32 10.98 -37.43
CA HIS A 733 -39.57 11.66 -36.16
C HIS A 733 -38.81 12.97 -36.07
N ILE A 734 -39.52 14.06 -35.75
CA ILE A 734 -39.01 15.42 -35.61
C ILE A 734 -38.97 15.78 -34.14
N PHE A 735 -37.79 15.80 -33.55
CA PHE A 735 -37.61 16.25 -32.17
C PHE A 735 -37.66 17.78 -32.06
N ASN A 736 -36.99 18.47 -32.98
CA ASN A 736 -37.04 19.93 -33.11
C ASN A 736 -36.70 20.39 -34.53
N SER A 737 -36.68 21.71 -34.76
CA SER A 737 -36.43 22.30 -36.08
C SER A 737 -35.09 21.90 -36.75
N THR A 738 -34.13 21.43 -35.96
CA THR A 738 -32.76 21.07 -36.40
C THR A 738 -32.40 19.61 -36.12
N LEU A 739 -33.32 18.82 -35.57
CA LEU A 739 -33.08 17.43 -35.23
C LEU A 739 -34.32 16.60 -35.59
N ALA A 740 -34.24 15.92 -36.73
CA ALA A 740 -35.18 14.89 -37.12
C ALA A 740 -34.41 13.69 -37.67
N PHE A 741 -35.01 12.52 -37.61
CA PHE A 741 -34.43 11.30 -38.15
C PHE A 741 -35.45 10.53 -38.98
N VAL A 742 -34.94 9.77 -39.94
CA VAL A 742 -35.71 8.78 -40.71
C VAL A 742 -34.99 7.44 -40.73
N THR A 743 -35.75 6.36 -40.69
CA THR A 743 -35.29 4.98 -40.81
C THR A 743 -35.66 4.38 -42.17
N THR A 744 -34.94 3.33 -42.57
CA THR A 744 -35.17 2.64 -43.85
C THR A 744 -35.29 1.13 -43.70
N ASP A 745 -35.94 0.50 -44.68
CA ASP A 745 -36.10 -0.95 -44.78
C ASP A 745 -34.78 -1.71 -45.06
N ASP A 746 -33.71 -1.01 -45.43
CA ASP A 746 -32.36 -1.57 -45.57
C ASP A 746 -31.44 -1.28 -44.37
N GLY A 747 -31.97 -0.67 -43.31
CA GLY A 747 -31.26 -0.53 -42.03
C GLY A 747 -30.42 0.73 -41.86
N ARG A 748 -30.69 1.78 -42.63
CA ARG A 748 -29.99 3.07 -42.55
C ARG A 748 -30.80 4.08 -41.74
N ILE A 749 -30.08 5.03 -41.13
CA ILE A 749 -30.70 6.19 -40.48
C ILE A 749 -30.13 7.46 -41.11
N TYR A 750 -31.02 8.37 -41.52
CA TYR A 750 -30.65 9.70 -41.98
C TYR A 750 -31.08 10.76 -40.97
N ARG A 751 -30.24 11.77 -40.79
CA ARG A 751 -30.46 12.89 -39.87
C ARG A 751 -30.70 14.19 -40.64
N TRP A 752 -31.73 14.92 -40.23
CA TRP A 752 -32.01 16.29 -40.61
C TRP A 752 -31.24 17.26 -39.72
N THR A 753 -30.61 18.27 -40.34
CA THR A 753 -29.82 19.31 -39.64
C THR A 753 -30.47 20.70 -39.65
N GLY A 754 -31.68 20.83 -40.21
CA GLY A 754 -32.34 22.12 -40.46
C GLY A 754 -32.37 22.52 -41.94
N SER A 755 -31.55 21.89 -42.79
CA SER A 755 -31.49 22.18 -44.23
C SER A 755 -31.36 20.94 -45.12
N THR A 756 -30.61 19.91 -44.69
CA THR A 756 -30.33 18.71 -45.49
C THR A 756 -30.49 17.43 -44.66
N TRP A 757 -30.77 16.30 -45.35
CA TRP A 757 -30.63 14.97 -44.76
C TRP A 757 -29.29 14.34 -45.12
N SER A 758 -28.63 13.78 -44.11
CA SER A 758 -27.38 13.03 -44.26
C SER A 758 -27.47 11.69 -43.56
N GLN A 759 -26.94 10.62 -44.17
CA GLN A 759 -26.85 9.32 -43.53
C GLN A 759 -25.91 9.38 -42.32
N VAL A 760 -26.35 8.87 -41.17
CA VAL A 760 -25.59 8.86 -39.91
C VAL A 760 -25.42 7.45 -39.32
N TYR A 761 -26.09 6.45 -39.90
CA TYR A 761 -25.99 5.05 -39.48
C TYR A 761 -26.19 4.12 -40.68
N SER A 762 -25.53 2.96 -40.65
CA SER A 762 -25.72 1.87 -41.62
C SER A 762 -25.67 0.53 -40.90
N GLY A 763 -26.83 -0.10 -40.74
CA GLY A 763 -26.98 -1.47 -40.26
C GLY A 763 -27.20 -2.47 -41.41
N SER A 764 -27.33 -3.74 -41.07
CA SER A 764 -27.54 -4.85 -42.02
C SER A 764 -29.01 -5.29 -42.16
N TYR A 765 -29.92 -4.62 -41.46
CA TYR A 765 -31.28 -5.10 -41.23
C TYR A 765 -32.28 -3.96 -41.17
N ALA A 766 -33.49 -4.20 -41.66
CA ALA A 766 -34.58 -3.23 -41.70
C ALA A 766 -34.85 -2.57 -40.36
N LEU A 767 -35.02 -1.24 -40.35
CA LEU A 767 -35.50 -0.47 -39.21
C LEU A 767 -36.91 0.03 -39.53
N ASN A 768 -37.88 -0.27 -38.67
CA ASN A 768 -39.31 -0.02 -38.87
C ASN A 768 -39.77 1.29 -38.21
N THR A 769 -39.13 1.73 -37.13
CA THR A 769 -39.60 2.89 -36.37
C THR A 769 -38.47 3.61 -35.63
N ILE A 770 -38.63 4.91 -35.38
CA ILE A 770 -37.65 5.76 -34.71
C ILE A 770 -38.32 6.77 -33.79
N ARG A 771 -37.79 6.94 -32.58
CA ARG A 771 -38.26 7.94 -31.61
C ARG A 771 -37.09 8.59 -30.87
N ILE A 772 -37.13 9.91 -30.72
CA ILE A 772 -36.13 10.68 -29.99
C ILE A 772 -36.76 11.20 -28.70
N ILE A 773 -36.19 10.78 -27.58
CA ILE A 773 -36.68 11.14 -26.23
C ILE A 773 -36.17 12.51 -25.84
N ASN A 774 -34.86 12.73 -26.04
CA ASN A 774 -34.19 13.99 -25.80
C ASN A 774 -32.97 14.12 -26.71
N SER A 775 -32.21 15.22 -26.60
CA SER A 775 -31.04 15.47 -27.44
C SER A 775 -29.95 14.39 -27.33
N THR A 776 -29.90 13.65 -26.23
CA THR A 776 -28.87 12.62 -25.92
C THR A 776 -29.41 11.20 -25.89
N LEU A 777 -30.70 10.98 -26.14
CA LEU A 777 -31.33 9.67 -26.05
C LEU A 777 -32.41 9.49 -27.11
N GLY A 778 -32.31 8.40 -27.88
CA GLY A 778 -33.31 8.01 -28.86
C GLY A 778 -33.12 6.55 -29.27
N PHE A 779 -34.17 5.96 -29.84
CA PHE A 779 -34.20 4.56 -30.22
C PHE A 779 -34.75 4.39 -31.64
N ALA A 780 -34.14 3.50 -32.41
CA ALA A 780 -34.66 2.98 -33.66
C ALA A 780 -34.73 1.46 -33.60
N LEU A 781 -35.85 0.87 -34.02
CA LEU A 781 -36.10 -0.56 -33.92
C LEU A 781 -36.35 -1.19 -35.28
N GLY A 782 -35.94 -2.46 -35.43
CA GLY A 782 -36.14 -3.30 -36.61
C GLY A 782 -36.84 -4.63 -36.34
N ASN A 783 -37.06 -5.42 -37.39
CA ASN A 783 -37.61 -6.78 -37.31
C ASN A 783 -36.63 -7.79 -36.66
N SER A 784 -36.96 -9.09 -36.66
CA SER A 784 -36.28 -10.25 -36.01
C SER A 784 -34.75 -10.29 -36.02
N ARG A 785 -34.07 -9.47 -36.84
CA ARG A 785 -32.61 -9.36 -36.89
C ARG A 785 -32.06 -7.93 -36.73
N GLY A 786 -32.91 -6.90 -36.82
CA GLY A 786 -32.49 -5.48 -36.82
C GLY A 786 -32.13 -4.87 -35.47
N GLY A 787 -32.63 -5.44 -34.37
CA GLY A 787 -32.26 -5.03 -33.02
C GLY A 787 -32.65 -3.58 -32.67
N VAL A 788 -32.14 -3.11 -31.54
CA VAL A 788 -32.24 -1.71 -31.10
C VAL A 788 -30.98 -0.97 -31.53
N VAL A 789 -31.17 0.18 -32.14
CA VAL A 789 -30.10 1.15 -32.35
C VAL A 789 -30.38 2.32 -31.43
N GLU A 790 -29.40 2.69 -30.60
CA GLU A 790 -29.52 3.76 -29.63
C GLU A 790 -28.74 4.99 -30.08
N TRP A 791 -29.37 6.15 -29.93
CA TRP A 791 -28.77 7.46 -30.11
C TRP A 791 -28.27 7.97 -28.75
N ASN A 792 -26.97 8.21 -28.64
CA ASN A 792 -26.33 8.70 -27.40
C ASN A 792 -26.09 10.22 -27.38
N GLY A 793 -26.65 10.96 -28.33
CA GLY A 793 -26.38 12.40 -28.51
C GLY A 793 -25.32 12.74 -29.54
N ALA A 794 -24.51 11.77 -29.98
CA ALA A 794 -23.46 11.98 -30.98
C ALA A 794 -23.55 10.99 -32.15
N SER A 795 -23.80 9.71 -31.86
CA SER A 795 -23.87 8.64 -32.85
C SER A 795 -24.98 7.66 -32.53
N TRP A 796 -25.38 6.92 -33.57
CA TRP A 796 -26.20 5.73 -33.42
C TRP A 796 -25.28 4.53 -33.23
N THR A 797 -25.46 3.82 -32.12
CA THR A 797 -24.75 2.59 -31.82
C THR A 797 -25.74 1.45 -31.73
N GLN A 798 -25.43 0.32 -32.35
CA GLN A 798 -26.17 -0.89 -32.10
C GLN A 798 -25.86 -1.33 -30.67
N THR A 799 -26.80 -1.08 -29.76
CA THR A 799 -26.68 -1.42 -28.35
C THR A 799 -27.43 -2.73 -28.14
N PHE A 800 -26.68 -3.79 -27.87
CA PHE A 800 -27.30 -4.92 -27.18
C PHE A 800 -27.63 -4.42 -25.76
N PRO A 801 -28.91 -4.35 -25.28
CA PRO A 801 -30.13 -4.97 -25.82
C PRO A 801 -31.43 -4.12 -25.80
N ALA A 802 -32.46 -4.53 -26.55
CA ALA A 802 -33.82 -4.68 -25.99
C ALA A 802 -34.69 -5.67 -26.80
N TYR A 803 -35.39 -6.53 -26.08
CA TYR A 803 -36.53 -7.36 -26.49
C TYR A 803 -36.38 -8.68 -27.20
N LEU A 804 -35.15 -9.17 -27.41
CA LEU A 804 -34.97 -10.61 -27.61
C LEU A 804 -34.11 -11.28 -26.53
N TYR A 805 -33.58 -10.52 -25.57
CA TYR A 805 -32.55 -11.00 -24.62
C TYR A 805 -32.93 -10.87 -23.13
N SER A 806 -34.06 -10.24 -22.80
CA SER A 806 -34.54 -10.14 -21.41
C SER A 806 -35.31 -11.40 -21.02
N GLY A 807 -34.61 -12.52 -20.88
CA GLY A 807 -35.20 -13.66 -20.21
C GLY A 807 -35.38 -13.34 -18.74
N ASN A 808 -36.61 -13.14 -18.30
CA ASN A 808 -36.95 -13.29 -16.90
C ASN A 808 -37.96 -14.42 -16.83
N SER A 809 -37.55 -15.59 -16.32
CA SER A 809 -38.48 -16.71 -16.17
C SER A 809 -39.43 -16.40 -15.02
N THR A 810 -40.69 -16.08 -15.35
CA THR A 810 -41.81 -16.46 -14.50
C THR A 810 -42.87 -17.11 -15.38
N SER A 811 -42.75 -18.43 -15.59
CA SER A 811 -43.79 -19.33 -16.14
C SER A 811 -44.27 -19.16 -17.60
N GLY A 812 -43.62 -18.37 -18.46
CA GLY A 812 -44.06 -18.11 -19.84
C GLY A 812 -43.20 -18.77 -20.95
N LEU A 813 -43.85 -19.53 -21.84
CA LEU A 813 -43.48 -19.94 -23.22
C LEU A 813 -42.00 -19.90 -23.66
N THR A 814 -41.37 -21.07 -23.86
CA THR A 814 -40.07 -21.23 -24.52
C THR A 814 -40.20 -21.43 -26.04
N CYS A 815 -39.36 -20.78 -26.84
CA CYS A 815 -39.39 -20.92 -28.31
C CYS A 815 -38.11 -21.55 -28.86
N SER A 816 -38.28 -22.41 -29.88
CA SER A 816 -37.22 -23.22 -30.48
C SER A 816 -36.57 -22.55 -31.70
N ASP A 817 -35.25 -22.66 -31.82
CA ASP A 817 -34.47 -22.30 -33.00
C ASP A 817 -33.79 -23.53 -33.63
N ASP A 818 -33.25 -23.36 -34.84
CA ASP A 818 -32.47 -24.40 -35.53
C ASP A 818 -31.22 -24.79 -34.70
N ASP A 819 -31.20 -26.05 -34.30
CA ASP A 819 -30.12 -26.73 -33.59
C ASP A 819 -28.96 -27.05 -34.56
N SER A 820 -28.23 -26.01 -34.99
CA SER A 820 -27.14 -26.15 -35.96
C SER A 820 -25.82 -25.59 -35.45
N CYS A 821 -24.72 -26.29 -35.72
CA CYS A 821 -23.37 -25.85 -35.41
C CYS A 821 -22.81 -24.77 -36.38
N SER A 822 -23.63 -24.17 -37.27
CA SER A 822 -23.17 -23.12 -38.18
C SER A 822 -23.13 -21.75 -37.48
N LEU A 823 -22.04 -21.00 -37.69
CA LEU A 823 -21.71 -19.73 -36.98
C LEU A 823 -22.59 -18.52 -37.34
N THR A 824 -23.73 -18.71 -37.99
CA THR A 824 -24.65 -17.60 -38.32
C THR A 824 -25.61 -17.35 -37.17
N GLN A 825 -25.14 -16.58 -36.18
CA GLN A 825 -25.88 -15.94 -35.08
C GLN A 825 -27.10 -16.71 -34.52
N ASN A 826 -26.86 -17.54 -33.51
CA ASN A 826 -27.89 -18.21 -32.71
C ASN A 826 -28.33 -17.29 -31.55
N ILE A 827 -29.63 -16.99 -31.47
CA ILE A 827 -30.21 -16.09 -30.47
C ILE A 827 -30.23 -16.71 -29.06
N PRO A 828 -30.54 -18.02 -28.87
CA PRO A 828 -30.38 -18.71 -27.60
C PRO A 828 -29.00 -18.55 -26.94
N MET A 829 -27.92 -18.60 -27.73
CA MET A 829 -26.55 -18.32 -27.24
C MET A 829 -26.44 -16.91 -26.65
N LEU A 830 -26.97 -15.92 -27.36
CA LEU A 830 -26.91 -14.52 -26.93
C LEU A 830 -27.76 -14.28 -25.67
N ASN A 831 -28.92 -14.96 -25.52
CA ASN A 831 -29.70 -14.94 -24.26
C ASN A 831 -28.89 -15.50 -23.10
N ALA A 832 -28.19 -16.62 -23.32
CA ALA A 832 -27.38 -17.27 -22.31
C ALA A 832 -26.25 -16.35 -21.84
N ASN A 833 -25.57 -15.70 -22.79
CA ASN A 833 -24.52 -14.74 -22.51
C ASN A 833 -25.04 -13.55 -21.67
N TYR A 834 -26.14 -12.91 -22.11
CA TYR A 834 -26.76 -11.81 -21.36
C TYR A 834 -27.14 -12.22 -19.93
N SER A 835 -27.74 -13.40 -19.77
CA SER A 835 -28.14 -13.92 -18.44
C SER A 835 -26.91 -14.10 -17.53
N SER A 836 -25.78 -14.54 -18.09
CA SER A 836 -24.50 -14.64 -17.37
C SER A 836 -23.96 -13.27 -16.94
N CYS A 837 -23.97 -12.29 -17.86
CA CYS A 837 -23.60 -10.91 -17.56
C CYS A 837 -24.44 -10.34 -16.41
N ARG A 838 -25.75 -10.66 -16.40
CA ARG A 838 -26.67 -10.19 -15.35
C ARG A 838 -26.30 -10.75 -13.98
N VAL A 839 -25.97 -12.03 -13.89
CA VAL A 839 -25.47 -12.64 -12.64
C VAL A 839 -24.23 -11.91 -12.13
N HIS A 840 -23.29 -11.57 -13.01
CA HIS A 840 -22.08 -10.84 -12.62
C HIS A 840 -22.39 -9.40 -12.18
N ASN A 841 -23.05 -8.62 -13.03
CA ASN A 841 -23.25 -7.19 -12.82
C ASN A 841 -24.22 -6.86 -11.68
N GLU A 842 -25.25 -7.67 -11.46
CA GLU A 842 -26.30 -7.38 -10.48
C GLU A 842 -26.19 -8.21 -9.20
N GLN A 843 -25.63 -9.43 -9.26
CA GLN A 843 -25.50 -10.30 -8.08
C GLN A 843 -24.07 -10.41 -7.56
N ASN A 844 -23.10 -9.76 -8.21
CA ASN A 844 -21.66 -9.90 -7.95
C ASN A 844 -21.21 -11.38 -7.98
N GLY A 845 -21.80 -12.17 -8.89
CA GLY A 845 -21.55 -13.60 -9.02
C GLY A 845 -20.50 -13.93 -10.08
N THR A 846 -19.83 -15.07 -9.91
CA THR A 846 -18.92 -15.66 -10.90
C THR A 846 -19.57 -16.85 -11.60
N VAL A 847 -19.55 -16.89 -12.94
CA VAL A 847 -20.18 -17.97 -13.73
C VAL A 847 -19.13 -18.81 -14.46
N TYR A 848 -18.95 -20.06 -14.03
CA TYR A 848 -18.12 -21.06 -14.70
C TYR A 848 -18.95 -21.83 -15.74
N SER A 849 -18.34 -22.17 -16.87
CA SER A 849 -18.99 -22.97 -17.92
C SER A 849 -18.21 -24.26 -18.21
N VAL A 850 -18.88 -25.41 -18.13
CA VAL A 850 -18.34 -26.74 -18.38
C VAL A 850 -19.06 -27.40 -19.56
N GLY A 851 -18.31 -27.74 -20.60
CA GLY A 851 -18.80 -28.33 -21.82
C GLY A 851 -18.58 -29.83 -21.90
N PHE A 852 -19.65 -30.60 -22.14
CA PHE A 852 -19.65 -32.05 -22.33
C PHE A 852 -19.69 -32.44 -23.81
N GLY A 853 -18.77 -33.30 -24.23
CA GLY A 853 -18.81 -33.90 -25.56
C GLY A 853 -17.88 -33.23 -26.57
N PRO A 854 -18.00 -33.55 -27.88
CA PRO A 854 -17.09 -33.07 -28.92
C PRO A 854 -17.32 -31.59 -29.28
N ILE A 855 -17.53 -30.73 -28.29
CA ILE A 855 -17.83 -29.30 -28.40
C ILE A 855 -16.76 -28.52 -29.17
N THR A 856 -15.51 -28.95 -29.09
CA THR A 856 -14.40 -28.34 -29.84
C THR A 856 -14.61 -28.39 -31.36
N THR A 857 -15.44 -29.32 -31.85
CA THR A 857 -15.80 -29.44 -33.26
C THR A 857 -17.06 -28.66 -33.65
N CYS A 858 -17.83 -28.15 -32.68
CA CYS A 858 -19.00 -27.31 -32.87
C CYS A 858 -18.69 -25.85 -32.53
N GLY A 859 -18.45 -25.04 -33.56
CA GLY A 859 -18.07 -23.63 -33.40
C GLY A 859 -19.08 -22.81 -32.59
N LEU A 860 -20.38 -23.11 -32.73
CA LEU A 860 -21.44 -22.47 -31.97
C LEU A 860 -21.35 -22.79 -30.46
N ALA A 861 -21.24 -24.06 -30.10
CA ALA A 861 -21.19 -24.49 -28.70
C ALA A 861 -19.96 -23.98 -27.97
N ASN A 862 -18.81 -24.03 -28.65
CA ASN A 862 -17.56 -23.48 -28.13
C ASN A 862 -17.67 -21.96 -27.90
N SER A 863 -18.20 -21.21 -28.88
CA SER A 863 -18.38 -19.76 -28.74
C SER A 863 -19.37 -19.40 -27.63
N THR A 864 -20.43 -20.19 -27.46
CA THR A 864 -21.46 -19.99 -26.44
C THR A 864 -20.87 -20.07 -25.03
N LEU A 865 -20.14 -21.14 -24.73
CA LEU A 865 -19.58 -21.35 -23.40
C LEU A 865 -18.47 -20.34 -23.07
N ASN A 866 -17.63 -19.99 -24.05
CA ASN A 866 -16.66 -18.91 -23.87
C ASN A 866 -17.31 -17.56 -23.57
N ALA A 867 -18.38 -17.21 -24.27
CA ALA A 867 -19.11 -15.97 -24.03
C ALA A 867 -19.71 -15.94 -22.61
N ILE A 868 -20.37 -17.03 -22.18
CA ILE A 868 -20.97 -17.16 -20.84
C ILE A 868 -19.93 -16.94 -19.75
N ALA A 869 -18.79 -17.65 -19.79
CA ALA A 869 -17.76 -17.50 -18.77
C ALA A 869 -17.08 -16.13 -18.83
N SER A 870 -16.79 -15.62 -20.03
CA SER A 870 -16.16 -14.30 -20.18
C SER A 870 -17.04 -13.19 -19.62
N CYS A 871 -18.36 -13.25 -19.81
CA CYS A 871 -19.24 -12.23 -19.25
C CYS A 871 -19.51 -12.43 -17.76
N GLY A 872 -19.50 -13.68 -17.30
CA GLY A 872 -19.67 -14.04 -15.90
C GLY A 872 -18.39 -13.98 -15.06
N ASN A 873 -17.29 -13.42 -15.58
CA ASN A 873 -15.97 -13.38 -14.93
C ASN A 873 -15.43 -14.76 -14.47
N GLY A 874 -15.80 -15.83 -15.17
CA GLY A 874 -15.40 -17.20 -14.84
C GLY A 874 -14.46 -17.84 -15.86
N SER A 875 -14.25 -19.15 -15.72
CA SER A 875 -13.40 -19.95 -16.62
C SER A 875 -14.21 -21.01 -17.37
N VAL A 876 -13.70 -21.40 -18.54
CA VAL A 876 -14.32 -22.38 -19.44
C VAL A 876 -13.54 -23.70 -19.38
N TYR A 877 -14.26 -24.81 -19.31
CA TYR A 877 -13.68 -26.15 -19.36
C TYR A 877 -14.45 -27.00 -20.38
N LEU A 878 -13.80 -27.43 -21.47
CA LEU A 878 -14.46 -28.22 -22.53
C LEU A 878 -13.75 -29.57 -22.67
N SER A 879 -14.48 -30.68 -22.57
CA SER A 879 -13.90 -32.01 -22.83
C SER A 879 -14.93 -33.04 -23.27
N ASN A 880 -14.48 -34.00 -24.08
CA ASN A 880 -15.21 -35.21 -24.47
C ASN A 880 -14.71 -36.45 -23.70
N ASN A 881 -13.95 -36.25 -22.62
CA ASN A 881 -13.39 -37.29 -21.77
C ASN A 881 -13.94 -37.15 -20.35
N ALA A 882 -14.60 -38.21 -19.86
CA ALA A 882 -15.24 -38.23 -18.55
C ALA A 882 -14.28 -37.96 -17.39
N THR A 883 -13.02 -38.42 -17.49
CA THR A 883 -12.00 -38.21 -16.47
C THR A 883 -11.55 -36.74 -16.41
N GLU A 884 -11.39 -36.10 -17.55
CA GLU A 884 -11.02 -34.67 -17.62
C GLU A 884 -12.13 -33.77 -17.07
N LEU A 885 -13.40 -34.15 -17.30
CA LEU A 885 -14.56 -33.46 -16.74
C LEU A 885 -14.61 -33.57 -15.21
N GLN A 886 -14.34 -34.75 -14.64
CA GLN A 886 -14.19 -34.91 -13.19
C GLN A 886 -13.10 -34.00 -12.61
N PHE A 887 -11.93 -33.95 -13.25
CA PHE A 887 -10.85 -33.03 -12.83
C PHE A 887 -11.24 -31.56 -12.95
N ALA A 888 -12.01 -31.17 -13.98
CA ALA A 888 -12.49 -29.80 -14.12
C ALA A 888 -13.40 -29.39 -12.95
N PHE A 889 -14.33 -30.26 -12.55
CA PHE A 889 -15.21 -30.01 -11.40
C PHE A 889 -14.46 -29.97 -10.07
N GLN A 890 -13.47 -30.84 -9.88
CA GLN A 890 -12.58 -30.80 -8.70
C GLN A 890 -11.82 -29.47 -8.63
N ASN A 891 -11.21 -29.03 -9.75
CA ASN A 891 -10.49 -27.76 -9.81
C ASN A 891 -11.41 -26.54 -9.54
N ILE A 892 -12.65 -26.56 -10.06
CA ILE A 892 -13.62 -25.50 -9.78
C ILE A 892 -14.02 -25.52 -8.29
N ALA A 893 -14.29 -26.70 -7.73
CA ALA A 893 -14.63 -26.84 -6.32
C ALA A 893 -13.51 -26.35 -5.41
N GLU A 894 -12.25 -26.72 -5.68
CA GLU A 894 -11.09 -26.26 -4.93
C GLU A 894 -10.91 -24.73 -4.99
N LYS A 895 -11.08 -24.12 -6.17
CA LYS A 895 -11.04 -22.66 -6.31
C LYS A 895 -12.14 -21.97 -5.51
N ILE A 896 -13.37 -22.50 -5.57
CA ILE A 896 -14.51 -21.96 -4.81
C ILE A 896 -14.25 -22.11 -3.32
N ILE A 897 -13.77 -23.26 -2.86
CA ILE A 897 -13.42 -23.51 -1.46
C ILE A 897 -12.38 -22.47 -1.03
N GLN A 898 -11.23 -22.36 -1.71
CA GLN A 898 -10.18 -21.38 -1.40
C GLN A 898 -10.68 -19.94 -1.31
N GLN A 899 -11.58 -19.53 -2.20
CA GLN A 899 -12.19 -18.19 -2.17
C GLN A 899 -13.22 -18.03 -1.05
N SER A 900 -13.88 -19.12 -0.66
CA SER A 900 -14.90 -19.15 0.38
C SER A 900 -14.35 -19.29 1.80
N THR A 901 -13.08 -19.71 1.95
CA THR A 901 -12.52 -20.21 3.21
C THR A 901 -11.39 -19.37 3.83
N ALA A 902 -11.02 -18.22 3.26
CA ALA A 902 -9.93 -17.41 3.81
C ALA A 902 -10.32 -16.76 5.16
N SER A 903 -10.15 -17.49 6.26
CA SER A 903 -10.19 -16.98 7.64
C SER A 903 -9.02 -17.55 8.43
N GLN A 904 -8.46 -16.76 9.36
CA GLN A 904 -7.39 -17.20 10.26
C GLN A 904 -7.93 -17.99 11.48
N THR A 905 -9.26 -18.11 11.62
CA THR A 905 -9.92 -18.78 12.74
C THR A 905 -10.22 -20.26 12.45
N VAL A 906 -10.08 -21.13 13.47
CA VAL A 906 -10.35 -22.57 13.36
C VAL A 906 -11.52 -22.95 14.27
N ILE A 907 -12.29 -23.99 13.95
CA ILE A 907 -13.44 -24.42 14.77
C ILE A 907 -13.40 -25.92 14.98
N ALA A 908 -13.01 -26.35 16.18
CA ALA A 908 -13.01 -27.76 16.52
C ALA A 908 -14.35 -28.25 17.10
N THR A 909 -14.80 -29.43 16.67
CA THR A 909 -15.96 -30.16 17.22
C THR A 909 -15.46 -31.38 18.01
N GLY A 910 -15.58 -31.35 19.33
CA GLY A 910 -15.16 -32.43 20.25
C GLY A 910 -14.52 -31.93 21.54
N ASP A 911 -14.19 -32.84 22.47
CA ASP A 911 -13.37 -32.53 23.65
C ASP A 911 -11.91 -32.29 23.21
N VAL A 912 -11.59 -31.04 22.86
CA VAL A 912 -10.21 -30.67 22.52
C VAL A 912 -9.43 -30.37 23.80
N VAL A 913 -8.41 -31.19 24.06
CA VAL A 913 -7.45 -30.96 25.15
C VAL A 913 -6.14 -30.58 24.49
N THR A 914 -6.00 -29.29 24.19
CA THR A 914 -4.78 -28.71 23.65
C THR A 914 -4.34 -27.52 24.50
N SER A 915 -3.08 -27.53 24.92
CA SER A 915 -2.45 -26.39 25.58
C SER A 915 -1.01 -26.29 25.09
N LEU A 916 -0.61 -25.10 24.63
CA LEU A 916 0.79 -24.73 24.44
C LEU A 916 1.23 -23.92 25.65
N TYR A 917 2.35 -24.28 26.26
CA TYR A 917 2.86 -23.55 27.41
C TYR A 917 3.79 -22.40 26.97
N PRO A 918 3.76 -21.25 27.68
CA PRO A 918 4.48 -20.03 27.29
C PRO A 918 6.01 -20.11 27.44
N ASP A 919 6.52 -21.23 27.98
CA ASP A 919 7.94 -21.56 28.01
C ASP A 919 8.42 -22.27 26.72
N SER A 920 7.55 -22.42 25.72
CA SER A 920 7.92 -22.89 24.39
C SER A 920 8.66 -21.79 23.61
N TYR A 921 9.74 -22.14 22.91
CA TYR A 921 10.55 -21.16 22.18
C TYR A 921 11.28 -21.74 20.95
N ILE A 922 11.69 -20.84 20.06
CA ILE A 922 12.78 -21.06 19.09
C ILE A 922 14.01 -20.30 19.58
N GLU A 923 15.15 -20.96 19.70
CA GLU A 923 16.43 -20.37 20.06
C GLU A 923 17.33 -20.31 18.83
N VAL A 924 17.86 -19.12 18.54
CA VAL A 924 18.75 -18.89 17.40
C VAL A 924 20.05 -18.29 17.90
N SER A 925 21.18 -18.91 17.54
CA SER A 925 22.51 -18.34 17.73
C SER A 925 22.99 -17.74 16.41
N PHE A 926 23.54 -16.54 16.44
CA PHE A 926 23.95 -15.81 15.23
C PHE A 926 25.15 -14.89 15.50
N ASP A 927 25.83 -14.52 14.42
CA ASP A 927 26.86 -13.47 14.40
C ASP A 927 26.18 -12.14 14.05
N PRO A 928 26.06 -11.18 14.99
CA PRO A 928 25.32 -9.94 14.78
C PRO A 928 25.98 -9.07 13.70
N VAL A 929 25.16 -8.43 12.85
CA VAL A 929 25.68 -7.51 11.82
C VAL A 929 26.18 -6.19 12.43
N ASN A 930 25.57 -5.76 13.53
CA ASN A 930 26.00 -4.56 14.24
C ASN A 930 27.14 -4.91 15.21
N PRO A 931 28.23 -4.13 15.24
CA PRO A 931 29.35 -4.36 16.13
C PRO A 931 28.93 -4.21 17.60
N ASP A 932 29.83 -4.67 18.48
CA ASP A 932 29.63 -4.54 19.91
C ASP A 932 29.37 -3.09 20.33
N TYR A 933 28.52 -2.89 21.35
CA TYR A 933 28.26 -1.54 21.87
C TYR A 933 29.57 -0.90 22.29
N GLU A 934 29.87 0.27 21.72
CA GLU A 934 31.05 1.01 22.10
C GLU A 934 30.90 1.62 23.50
N PHE A 935 32.02 1.94 24.14
CA PHE A 935 31.99 2.62 25.44
C PHE A 935 31.22 3.96 25.35
N ASN A 936 30.22 4.14 26.22
CA ASN A 936 29.28 5.28 26.27
C ASN A 936 28.32 5.39 25.07
N GLU A 937 28.04 4.30 24.38
CA GLU A 937 26.94 4.25 23.42
C GLU A 937 25.61 4.03 24.17
N ILE A 938 24.52 4.65 23.72
CA ILE A 938 23.19 4.59 24.34
C ILE A 938 22.18 4.16 23.27
N LEU A 939 21.37 3.16 23.57
CA LEU A 939 20.22 2.80 22.74
C LEU A 939 19.01 3.66 23.10
N LEU A 940 18.28 4.21 22.13
CA LEU A 940 17.02 4.92 22.36
C LEU A 940 15.94 4.32 21.44
N THR A 941 14.87 3.78 22.04
CA THR A 941 13.76 3.19 21.31
C THR A 941 12.67 4.22 21.01
N GLN A 942 12.42 4.49 19.73
CA GLN A 942 11.44 5.45 19.25
C GLN A 942 10.22 4.77 18.62
N GLU A 943 9.07 5.45 18.68
CA GLU A 943 7.82 5.03 18.04
C GLU A 943 7.27 6.20 17.21
N THR A 944 6.81 5.94 15.99
CA THR A 944 6.05 6.94 15.24
C THR A 944 4.61 7.01 15.72
N ASN A 945 3.94 8.10 15.37
CA ASN A 945 2.48 8.12 15.35
C ASN A 945 1.93 7.01 14.44
N LYS A 946 0.66 6.64 14.71
CA LYS A 946 -0.13 5.75 13.85
C LYS A 946 -0.18 6.28 12.42
N PHE A 947 -0.15 5.38 11.45
CA PHE A 947 -0.07 5.77 10.04
C PHE A 947 -1.36 6.48 9.60
N PRO A 948 -1.28 7.62 8.89
CA PRO A 948 -2.46 8.30 8.36
C PRO A 948 -3.15 7.50 7.23
N SER A 949 -2.45 6.53 6.63
CA SER A 949 -2.94 5.66 5.55
C SER A 949 -2.12 4.36 5.55
N CYS A 950 -2.02 3.66 4.42
CA CYS A 950 -1.08 2.53 4.29
C CYS A 950 0.40 2.96 4.34
N GLN A 951 0.66 4.27 4.37
CA GLN A 951 1.99 4.84 4.42
C GLN A 951 2.26 5.59 5.71
N GLY A 952 3.46 5.42 6.25
CA GLY A 952 4.01 6.19 7.36
C GLY A 952 5.47 6.55 7.10
N SER A 953 6.01 7.50 7.87
CA SER A 953 7.39 7.94 7.71
C SER A 953 8.07 8.18 9.04
N PHE A 954 9.38 7.97 9.09
CA PHE A 954 10.22 8.29 10.25
C PHE A 954 11.54 8.93 9.79
N PHE A 955 12.08 9.82 10.63
CA PHE A 955 13.32 10.55 10.37
C PHE A 955 14.47 9.97 11.20
N VAL A 956 15.65 9.86 10.59
CA VAL A 956 16.88 9.44 11.28
C VAL A 956 17.90 10.58 11.23
N PRO A 957 18.28 11.18 12.37
CA PRO A 957 19.28 12.24 12.40
C PRO A 957 20.67 11.78 11.94
N PRO A 958 21.49 12.65 11.34
CA PRO A 958 22.80 12.30 10.78
C PRO A 958 23.82 11.81 11.81
N GLN A 959 23.67 12.21 13.07
CA GLN A 959 24.57 11.86 14.17
C GLN A 959 24.29 10.47 14.81
N LEU A 960 23.20 9.81 14.42
CA LEU A 960 22.76 8.55 15.01
C LEU A 960 22.93 7.39 14.02
N SER A 961 23.19 6.20 14.56
CA SER A 961 23.10 4.95 13.79
C SER A 961 21.81 4.21 14.16
N VAL A 962 21.23 3.53 13.18
CA VAL A 962 20.02 2.74 13.37
C VAL A 962 20.42 1.33 13.77
N GLU A 963 19.87 0.83 14.87
CA GLU A 963 20.07 -0.55 15.31
C GLU A 963 19.08 -1.50 14.64
N SER A 964 17.79 -1.22 14.81
CA SER A 964 16.69 -2.04 14.31
C SER A 964 15.53 -1.15 13.88
N VAL A 965 14.80 -1.59 12.87
CA VAL A 965 13.54 -0.97 12.45
C VAL A 965 12.51 -2.06 12.30
N LYS A 966 11.37 -1.86 12.96
CA LYS A 966 10.23 -2.76 12.95
C LYS A 966 8.99 -1.97 12.57
N VAL A 967 8.11 -2.56 11.80
CA VAL A 967 6.80 -1.99 11.46
C VAL A 967 5.70 -2.95 11.90
N THR A 968 4.70 -2.41 12.57
CA THR A 968 3.50 -3.17 12.97
C THR A 968 2.51 -3.23 11.82
N SER A 969 1.76 -4.34 11.76
CA SER A 969 0.78 -4.62 10.72
C SER A 969 -0.44 -5.30 11.32
N TYR A 970 -1.53 -4.55 11.51
CA TYR A 970 -2.81 -5.15 11.90
C TYR A 970 -3.52 -5.66 10.65
N SER A 971 -3.38 -6.95 10.40
CA SER A 971 -3.89 -7.64 9.22
C SER A 971 -5.33 -8.15 9.38
N ALA A 972 -5.79 -8.32 10.62
CA ALA A 972 -7.12 -8.85 10.98
C ALA A 972 -7.39 -10.19 10.28
N ASP A 973 -8.43 -10.30 9.45
CA ASP A 973 -8.75 -11.55 8.73
C ASP A 973 -7.90 -11.79 7.46
N LEU A 974 -6.97 -10.87 7.14
CA LEU A 974 -6.05 -10.94 6.00
C LEU A 974 -4.62 -11.20 6.48
N TRP A 975 -3.64 -11.22 5.57
CA TRP A 975 -2.22 -11.36 5.90
C TRP A 975 -1.44 -10.11 5.51
N THR A 976 -0.42 -9.78 6.30
CA THR A 976 0.62 -8.80 5.95
C THR A 976 1.37 -9.31 4.73
N SER A 977 1.01 -8.77 3.56
CA SER A 977 1.43 -9.33 2.27
C SER A 977 2.70 -8.68 1.76
N ASN A 978 2.84 -7.36 1.88
CA ASN A 978 3.96 -6.62 1.34
C ASN A 978 4.31 -5.39 2.18
N VAL A 979 5.59 -5.20 2.48
CA VAL A 979 6.14 -4.00 3.13
C VAL A 979 7.29 -3.45 2.30
N THR A 980 7.18 -2.17 1.90
CA THR A 980 8.19 -1.47 1.10
C THR A 980 8.69 -0.21 1.79
N ILE A 981 9.94 0.16 1.57
CA ILE A 981 10.56 1.40 2.05
C ILE A 981 11.07 2.23 0.86
N SER A 982 10.88 3.54 0.92
CA SER A 982 11.28 4.52 -0.10
C SER A 982 12.07 5.66 0.54
N ASN A 983 13.27 5.89 0.01
CA ASN A 983 14.22 6.93 0.42
C ASN A 983 15.29 7.14 -0.69
N SER A 984 16.36 7.89 -0.42
CA SER A 984 17.45 8.14 -1.37
C SER A 984 18.24 6.89 -1.79
N LEU A 985 18.13 5.78 -1.05
CA LEU A 985 18.71 4.47 -1.42
C LEU A 985 17.83 3.71 -2.42
N GLY A 986 16.62 4.20 -2.71
CA GLY A 986 15.67 3.66 -3.69
C GLY A 986 14.42 3.03 -3.08
N ASP A 987 13.50 2.60 -3.95
CA ASP A 987 12.29 1.88 -3.57
C ASP A 987 12.60 0.40 -3.37
N ASN A 988 12.71 -0.02 -2.11
CA ASN A 988 13.10 -1.38 -1.74
C ASN A 988 11.93 -2.14 -1.12
N ASN A 989 11.78 -3.40 -1.51
CA ASN A 989 10.84 -4.32 -0.86
C ASN A 989 11.56 -5.01 0.30
N VAL A 990 11.14 -4.73 1.54
CA VAL A 990 11.77 -5.29 2.74
C VAL A 990 11.10 -6.59 3.18
N PHE A 991 9.86 -6.83 2.77
CA PHE A 991 9.16 -8.08 3.05
C PHE A 991 8.02 -8.35 2.06
N TYR A 992 8.00 -9.56 1.49
CA TYR A 992 6.89 -10.04 0.68
C TYR A 992 6.52 -11.49 1.04
N LEU A 993 5.31 -11.69 1.57
CA LEU A 993 4.86 -13.01 2.01
C LEU A 993 4.79 -14.03 0.86
N GLY A 994 4.55 -13.54 -0.37
CA GLY A 994 4.52 -14.37 -1.57
C GLY A 994 5.84 -15.04 -1.93
N ASP A 995 6.98 -14.55 -1.41
CA ASP A 995 8.30 -15.18 -1.62
C ASP A 995 8.41 -16.53 -0.90
N TYR A 996 7.64 -16.72 0.18
CA TYR A 996 7.63 -17.97 0.94
C TYR A 996 6.62 -18.95 0.34
N GLY A 997 5.45 -18.49 -0.11
CA GLY A 997 4.47 -19.36 -0.76
C GLY A 997 3.22 -18.66 -1.26
N ALA A 998 2.49 -19.32 -2.17
CA ALA A 998 1.28 -18.76 -2.78
C ALA A 998 0.04 -18.84 -1.87
N VAL A 999 0.02 -19.78 -0.91
CA VAL A 999 -1.13 -20.07 -0.04
C VAL A 999 -0.83 -19.55 1.37
N TYR A 1000 -1.31 -18.34 1.67
CA TYR A 1000 -0.99 -17.65 2.93
C TYR A 1000 -1.55 -18.35 4.17
N SER A 1001 -2.65 -19.08 4.07
CA SER A 1001 -3.21 -19.85 5.20
C SER A 1001 -2.28 -20.96 5.72
N LYS A 1002 -1.32 -21.41 4.90
CA LYS A 1002 -0.28 -22.38 5.27
C LYS A 1002 1.01 -21.73 5.78
N LEU A 1003 1.12 -20.42 5.68
CA LEU A 1003 2.25 -19.61 6.11
C LEU A 1003 1.89 -18.88 7.41
N GLY A 1004 2.87 -18.23 8.03
CA GLY A 1004 2.64 -17.27 9.10
C GLY A 1004 2.10 -15.93 8.60
N ASP A 1005 1.60 -15.13 9.53
CA ASP A 1005 1.22 -13.73 9.31
C ASP A 1005 2.10 -12.82 10.18
N PRO A 1006 3.06 -12.09 9.60
CA PRO A 1006 3.94 -11.22 10.36
C PRO A 1006 3.19 -9.96 10.78
N PHE A 1007 2.63 -9.98 12.00
CA PHE A 1007 2.20 -8.73 12.65
C PHE A 1007 3.36 -7.73 12.74
N LEU A 1008 4.57 -8.22 13.03
CA LEU A 1008 5.78 -7.42 13.12
C LEU A 1008 6.71 -7.80 11.98
N VAL A 1009 7.07 -6.80 11.16
CA VAL A 1009 8.08 -6.95 10.11
C VAL A 1009 9.30 -6.14 10.52
N GLU A 1010 10.42 -6.82 10.70
CA GLU A 1010 11.72 -6.24 11.03
C GLU A 1010 12.70 -6.42 9.86
N PHE A 1011 13.54 -5.41 9.64
CA PHE A 1011 14.48 -5.38 8.52
C PHE A 1011 15.77 -4.61 8.89
N PRO A 1012 16.89 -4.90 8.20
CA PRO A 1012 18.18 -4.35 8.58
C PRO A 1012 18.29 -2.84 8.30
N ALA A 1013 19.13 -2.16 9.09
CA ALA A 1013 19.43 -0.74 8.97
C ALA A 1013 19.99 -0.32 7.59
N SER A 1014 20.50 -1.26 6.78
CA SER A 1014 20.98 -0.99 5.42
C SER A 1014 19.93 -0.45 4.46
N PHE A 1015 18.64 -0.62 4.77
CA PHE A 1015 17.54 -0.06 4.00
C PHE A 1015 17.16 1.37 4.42
N VAL A 1016 17.74 1.88 5.50
CA VAL A 1016 17.37 3.15 6.12
C VAL A 1016 18.41 4.21 5.79
N ALA A 1017 17.96 5.35 5.30
CA ALA A 1017 18.83 6.48 5.00
C ALA A 1017 18.89 7.46 6.18
N ASN A 1018 20.07 8.01 6.44
CA ASN A 1018 20.30 9.03 7.45
C ASN A 1018 20.07 10.43 6.86
N ASP A 1019 19.71 11.38 7.73
CA ASP A 1019 19.45 12.79 7.40
C ASP A 1019 18.25 13.02 6.45
N GLU A 1020 17.31 12.08 6.40
CA GLU A 1020 16.07 12.21 5.63
C GLU A 1020 14.90 11.40 6.20
N ASN A 1021 13.70 11.63 5.63
CA ASN A 1021 12.50 10.86 5.95
C ASN A 1021 12.47 9.55 5.16
N ASN A 1022 12.33 8.45 5.88
CA ASN A 1022 12.17 7.11 5.33
C ASN A 1022 10.67 6.76 5.28
N VAL A 1023 10.12 6.53 4.08
CA VAL A 1023 8.68 6.29 3.88
C VAL A 1023 8.42 4.79 3.76
N LEU A 1024 7.60 4.24 4.64
CA LEU A 1024 7.17 2.83 4.65
C LEU A 1024 5.75 2.70 4.12
N THR A 1025 5.48 1.65 3.33
CA THR A 1025 4.14 1.26 2.89
C THR A 1025 3.85 -0.17 3.30
N VAL A 1026 2.73 -0.41 3.98
CA VAL A 1026 2.28 -1.74 4.42
C VAL A 1026 0.99 -2.11 3.68
N LYS A 1027 0.95 -3.29 3.06
CA LYS A 1027 -0.22 -3.80 2.31
C LYS A 1027 -0.65 -5.18 2.77
N LEU A 1028 -1.96 -5.41 2.77
CA LEU A 1028 -2.57 -6.69 3.14
C LEU A 1028 -2.99 -7.49 1.90
N GLY A 1029 -3.11 -8.82 2.04
CA GLY A 1029 -3.60 -9.69 0.96
C GLY A 1029 -4.07 -11.06 1.46
N SER A 1030 -4.85 -11.76 0.63
CA SER A 1030 -5.35 -13.11 0.94
C SER A 1030 -4.52 -14.24 0.30
N ASN A 1031 -3.72 -13.93 -0.71
CA ASN A 1031 -2.76 -14.82 -1.37
C ASN A 1031 -1.77 -13.98 -2.20
N SER A 1032 -0.77 -14.62 -2.80
CA SER A 1032 0.29 -13.94 -3.58
C SER A 1032 -0.18 -13.20 -4.84
N THR A 1033 -1.43 -13.42 -5.30
CA THR A 1033 -2.00 -12.73 -6.47
C THR A 1033 -3.04 -11.66 -6.11
N SER A 1034 -3.40 -11.54 -4.83
CA SER A 1034 -4.47 -10.67 -4.32
C SER A 1034 -3.94 -9.67 -3.30
N VAL A 1035 -2.85 -8.98 -3.64
CA VAL A 1035 -2.35 -7.86 -2.83
C VAL A 1035 -3.35 -6.71 -2.93
N SER A 1036 -4.04 -6.42 -1.83
CA SER A 1036 -5.06 -5.38 -1.74
C SER A 1036 -4.43 -4.00 -1.51
N ASN A 1037 -5.20 -2.94 -1.74
CA ASN A 1037 -4.86 -1.59 -1.28
C ASN A 1037 -5.36 -1.33 0.17
N LEU A 1038 -5.73 -2.39 0.90
CA LEU A 1038 -6.20 -2.29 2.28
C LEU A 1038 -5.03 -2.45 3.25
N CYS A 1039 -5.13 -1.75 4.38
CA CYS A 1039 -4.18 -1.73 5.48
C CYS A 1039 -4.88 -1.18 6.72
N SER A 1040 -4.32 -1.44 7.90
CA SER A 1040 -4.73 -0.76 9.12
C SER A 1040 -4.07 0.61 9.26
N GLN A 1041 -4.83 1.59 9.76
CA GLN A 1041 -4.31 2.91 10.14
C GLN A 1041 -3.60 2.86 11.50
N ASP A 1042 -3.71 1.76 12.25
CA ASP A 1042 -3.06 1.60 13.56
C ASP A 1042 -1.59 1.15 13.47
N ASN A 1043 -1.10 0.90 12.25
CA ASN A 1043 0.30 0.57 11.98
C ASN A 1043 1.24 1.70 12.45
N ARG A 1044 2.42 1.34 12.95
CA ARG A 1044 3.48 2.29 13.34
C ARG A 1044 4.87 1.71 13.10
N VAL A 1045 5.87 2.59 13.07
CA VAL A 1045 7.28 2.20 13.07
C VAL A 1045 7.81 2.25 14.50
N ILE A 1046 8.56 1.24 14.89
CA ILE A 1046 9.34 1.16 16.13
C ILE A 1046 10.80 1.01 15.72
N TYR A 1047 11.67 1.90 16.15
CA TYR A 1047 13.07 1.90 15.70
C TYR A 1047 14.04 2.27 16.83
N GLY A 1048 15.14 1.54 16.90
CA GLY A 1048 16.21 1.76 17.86
C GLY A 1048 17.31 2.63 17.27
N LEU A 1049 17.68 3.71 17.96
CA LEU A 1049 18.75 4.62 17.58
C LEU A 1049 19.90 4.51 18.57
N ARG A 1050 21.13 4.36 18.07
CA ARG A 1050 22.33 4.38 18.91
C ARG A 1050 22.96 5.76 18.89
N VAL A 1051 23.24 6.29 20.08
CA VAL A 1051 23.89 7.58 20.31
C VAL A 1051 25.22 7.35 21.01
N LYS A 1052 26.32 7.85 20.45
CA LYS A 1052 27.61 7.83 21.13
C LYS A 1052 27.73 9.06 22.05
N ALA A 1053 27.45 8.90 23.34
CA ALA A 1053 27.41 9.99 24.33
C ALA A 1053 28.81 10.43 24.82
N VAL A 1054 29.71 10.71 23.86
CA VAL A 1054 31.05 11.26 24.10
C VAL A 1054 31.42 12.26 23.02
N VAL A 1055 31.97 13.39 23.44
CA VAL A 1055 32.61 14.36 22.55
C VAL A 1055 34.12 14.30 22.70
N GLY A 1056 34.85 14.45 21.61
CA GLY A 1056 36.31 14.52 21.63
C GLY A 1056 36.84 15.81 22.29
N TYR A 1057 38.16 15.90 22.41
CA TYR A 1057 38.84 17.11 22.88
C TYR A 1057 38.50 18.31 21.98
N SER A 1058 38.20 19.43 22.62
CA SER A 1058 37.93 20.70 21.97
C SER A 1058 39.15 21.30 21.25
N SER A 1059 38.93 22.40 20.53
CA SER A 1059 39.99 23.38 20.28
C SER A 1059 40.57 23.91 21.59
N ILE A 1060 41.77 24.50 21.53
CA ILE A 1060 42.45 25.03 22.72
C ILE A 1060 41.69 26.28 23.21
N PHE A 1061 41.37 26.34 24.50
CA PHE A 1061 40.71 27.49 25.16
C PHE A 1061 41.57 28.06 26.29
N SER A 1062 41.29 29.30 26.69
CA SER A 1062 42.06 30.02 27.71
C SER A 1062 41.68 29.65 29.15
N GLU A 1063 40.49 29.10 29.38
CA GLU A 1063 40.02 28.69 30.71
C GLU A 1063 39.56 27.22 30.73
N CYS A 1064 39.79 26.56 31.87
CA CYS A 1064 39.28 25.22 32.18
C CYS A 1064 38.68 25.17 33.59
N LYS A 1065 37.65 25.99 33.80
CA LYS A 1065 36.94 26.05 35.08
C LYS A 1065 35.61 25.34 34.96
N ALA A 1066 35.28 24.52 35.94
CA ALA A 1066 34.00 23.82 35.98
C ALA A 1066 32.87 24.74 36.44
N ARG A 1067 31.73 24.70 35.75
CA ARG A 1067 30.52 25.44 36.11
C ARG A 1067 29.33 24.48 36.12
N ASN A 1068 28.59 24.47 37.23
CA ASN A 1068 27.38 23.67 37.34
C ASN A 1068 26.27 24.28 36.49
N ALA A 1069 25.48 23.44 35.83
CA ALA A 1069 24.46 23.87 34.86
C ALA A 1069 23.11 23.20 35.12
N THR A 1070 22.02 23.96 34.96
CA THR A 1070 20.66 23.42 34.92
C THR A 1070 20.29 23.15 33.47
N VAL A 1071 19.97 21.89 33.15
CA VAL A 1071 19.66 21.42 31.80
C VAL A 1071 18.22 20.95 31.73
N PHE A 1072 17.46 21.49 30.78
CA PHE A 1072 16.09 21.07 30.51
C PHE A 1072 16.08 19.88 29.55
N TYR A 1073 15.19 18.94 29.79
CA TYR A 1073 15.01 17.75 28.96
C TYR A 1073 13.54 17.58 28.56
N ASP A 1074 13.34 16.92 27.42
CA ASP A 1074 12.08 16.54 26.81
C ASP A 1074 12.14 15.03 26.56
N SER A 1075 11.27 14.27 27.23
CA SER A 1075 11.29 12.80 27.20
C SER A 1075 10.30 12.24 26.18
N ASP A 1076 9.31 13.03 25.77
CA ASP A 1076 8.27 12.63 24.83
C ASP A 1076 8.41 13.25 23.42
N PHE A 1077 9.47 14.04 23.22
CA PHE A 1077 9.92 14.62 21.96
C PHE A 1077 8.90 15.60 21.36
N ASP A 1078 8.04 16.20 22.18
CA ASP A 1078 7.02 17.15 21.73
C ASP A 1078 7.55 18.60 21.56
N GLY A 1079 8.80 18.84 21.95
CA GLY A 1079 9.50 20.12 21.93
C GLY A 1079 9.25 21.00 23.16
N VAL A 1080 8.56 20.50 24.18
CA VAL A 1080 8.25 21.18 25.45
C VAL A 1080 9.04 20.50 26.58
N PRO A 1081 9.70 21.27 27.46
CA PRO A 1081 10.43 20.67 28.59
C PRO A 1081 9.52 19.94 29.57
N ASP A 1082 9.78 18.65 29.79
CA ASP A 1082 9.15 17.84 30.85
C ASP A 1082 9.71 18.15 32.24
N GLY A 1083 10.98 18.57 32.28
CA GLY A 1083 11.69 18.82 33.52
C GLY A 1083 13.07 19.41 33.32
N SER A 1084 13.82 19.52 34.41
CA SER A 1084 15.20 19.98 34.41
C SER A 1084 16.04 19.19 35.39
N VAL A 1085 17.33 19.02 35.08
CA VAL A 1085 18.30 18.41 35.96
C VAL A 1085 19.44 19.38 36.27
N ASP A 1086 19.84 19.40 37.54
CA ASP A 1086 20.96 20.20 38.03
C ASP A 1086 22.25 19.36 37.96
N LEU A 1087 23.11 19.68 36.99
CA LEU A 1087 24.34 18.95 36.73
C LEU A 1087 25.51 19.51 37.54
N THR A 1088 26.16 18.63 38.29
CA THR A 1088 27.52 18.88 38.80
C THR A 1088 28.52 18.48 37.73
N VAL A 1089 29.37 19.43 37.35
CA VAL A 1089 30.25 19.28 36.20
C VAL A 1089 31.70 19.25 36.69
N GLY A 1090 32.49 18.27 36.25
CA GLY A 1090 33.95 18.31 36.41
C GLY A 1090 34.45 18.10 37.84
N ASP A 1091 34.20 16.91 38.42
CA ASP A 1091 34.72 16.50 39.74
C ASP A 1091 36.24 16.73 39.85
N GLY A 1092 36.66 17.56 40.81
CA GLY A 1092 38.08 17.86 41.06
C GLY A 1092 38.68 18.99 40.23
N LEU A 1093 37.91 19.66 39.37
CA LEU A 1093 38.35 20.86 38.64
C LEU A 1093 38.10 22.15 39.43
N GLN A 1094 38.83 23.21 39.08
CA GLN A 1094 38.67 24.52 39.71
C GLN A 1094 37.31 25.13 39.32
N SER A 1095 36.50 25.50 40.31
CA SER A 1095 35.14 26.02 40.09
C SER A 1095 35.16 27.44 39.47
N ALA A 1096 34.27 27.69 38.50
CA ALA A 1096 33.97 29.00 37.91
C ALA A 1096 32.88 29.78 38.68
N GLY A 1097 32.32 29.19 39.75
CA GLY A 1097 31.20 29.72 40.53
C GLY A 1097 30.46 28.60 41.28
N SER A 1098 29.82 28.95 42.40
CA SER A 1098 29.14 27.99 43.28
C SER A 1098 27.65 27.79 43.01
N SER A 1099 27.06 28.55 42.07
CA SER A 1099 25.63 28.51 41.72
C SER A 1099 25.43 27.81 40.37
N TYR A 1100 24.33 27.08 40.24
CA TYR A 1100 23.85 26.56 38.96
C TYR A 1100 23.48 27.71 38.03
N VAL A 1101 23.84 27.59 36.76
CA VAL A 1101 23.48 28.54 35.71
C VAL A 1101 22.67 27.85 34.60
N GLY A 1102 21.85 28.59 33.87
CA GLY A 1102 21.20 28.05 32.68
C GLY A 1102 22.23 27.79 31.56
N VAL A 1103 21.90 26.87 30.65
CA VAL A 1103 22.77 26.56 29.49
C VAL A 1103 23.10 27.81 28.66
N ASP A 1104 22.16 28.75 28.55
CA ASP A 1104 22.36 30.03 27.83
C ASP A 1104 23.40 30.96 28.49
N GLN A 1105 23.85 30.64 29.71
CA GLN A 1105 24.83 31.41 30.47
C GLN A 1105 26.23 30.75 30.49
N LEU A 1106 26.41 29.64 29.77
CA LEU A 1106 27.70 28.97 29.62
C LEU A 1106 28.67 29.81 28.76
N ASN A 1107 29.95 29.86 29.15
CA ASN A 1107 30.97 30.60 28.40
C ASN A 1107 31.73 29.68 27.43
N THR A 1108 31.07 29.28 26.36
CA THR A 1108 31.63 28.38 25.35
C THR A 1108 32.69 29.03 24.46
N SER A 1109 32.87 30.36 24.54
CA SER A 1109 33.84 31.09 23.72
C SER A 1109 35.27 31.04 24.27
N SER A 1110 35.44 30.90 25.59
CA SER A 1110 36.76 30.95 26.24
C SER A 1110 37.00 29.86 27.28
N ASN A 1111 36.00 29.02 27.59
CA ASN A 1111 36.12 27.94 28.56
C ASN A 1111 35.89 26.56 27.90
N ALA A 1112 36.91 25.70 27.96
CA ALA A 1112 36.85 24.37 27.35
C ALA A 1112 35.79 23.46 27.97
N VAL A 1113 35.54 23.60 29.28
CA VAL A 1113 34.59 22.76 30.01
C VAL A 1113 33.16 23.08 29.61
N ASP A 1114 32.84 24.38 29.53
CA ASP A 1114 31.52 24.87 29.10
C ASP A 1114 31.25 24.49 27.62
N ASP A 1115 32.25 24.60 26.73
CA ASP A 1115 32.17 24.14 25.34
C ASP A 1115 31.95 22.63 25.24
N ALA A 1116 32.72 21.83 25.97
CA ALA A 1116 32.58 20.38 25.96
C ALA A 1116 31.20 19.93 26.45
N LEU A 1117 30.65 20.60 27.47
CA LEU A 1117 29.29 20.36 27.94
C LEU A 1117 28.27 20.69 26.84
N LEU A 1118 28.33 21.89 26.23
CA LEU A 1118 27.36 22.27 25.20
C LEU A 1118 27.42 21.33 23.98
N ARG A 1119 28.62 20.91 23.56
CA ARG A 1119 28.77 19.93 22.47
C ARG A 1119 28.16 18.57 22.82
N LEU A 1120 28.29 18.12 24.07
CA LEU A 1120 27.64 16.90 24.53
C LEU A 1120 26.11 17.06 24.55
N LEU A 1121 25.59 18.18 25.05
CA LEU A 1121 24.15 18.48 25.01
C LEU A 1121 23.62 18.53 23.57
N SER A 1122 24.41 19.07 22.64
CA SER A 1122 24.06 19.09 21.21
C SER A 1122 23.96 17.68 20.61
N LEU A 1123 24.82 16.74 21.03
CA LEU A 1123 24.71 15.34 20.60
C LEU A 1123 23.47 14.64 21.14
N LEU A 1124 23.00 15.05 22.32
CA LEU A 1124 21.83 14.50 23.00
C LEU A 1124 20.53 15.23 22.60
N ASN A 1125 20.62 16.23 21.72
CA ASN A 1125 19.51 16.95 21.10
C ASN A 1125 19.20 16.33 19.73
N LEU A 1126 18.34 15.33 19.73
CA LEU A 1126 17.90 14.56 18.57
C LEU A 1126 16.86 15.30 17.74
N VAL A 1127 15.99 16.07 18.38
CA VAL A 1127 14.99 16.91 17.71
C VAL A 1127 15.30 18.36 17.99
N ASN A 1128 15.58 19.14 16.94
CA ASN A 1128 15.65 20.59 17.10
C ASN A 1128 14.23 21.12 17.31
N ALA A 1129 13.85 21.33 18.57
CA ALA A 1129 12.64 22.05 18.92
C ALA A 1129 12.63 23.39 18.18
N SER A 1130 11.44 23.86 17.75
CA SER A 1130 11.27 25.08 16.94
C SER A 1130 11.77 26.40 17.58
N GLY A 1131 12.40 26.34 18.75
CA GLY A 1131 13.00 27.46 19.45
C GLY A 1131 14.41 27.84 18.97
N SER A 1132 14.82 29.08 19.24
CA SER A 1132 16.15 29.61 18.88
C SER A 1132 17.22 29.43 19.97
N GLY A 1133 16.95 28.63 21.00
CA GLY A 1133 17.81 28.47 22.18
C GLY A 1133 18.92 27.43 22.00
N LEU A 1134 19.90 27.44 22.91
CA LEU A 1134 20.97 26.44 22.94
C LEU A 1134 20.43 25.07 23.39
N PRO A 1135 20.96 23.93 22.89
CA PRO A 1135 20.57 22.59 23.34
C PRO A 1135 20.70 22.42 24.86
N GLY A 1136 19.61 22.05 25.53
CA GLY A 1136 19.48 21.94 26.98
C GLY A 1136 18.94 23.19 27.68
N SER A 1137 18.61 24.25 26.93
CA SER A 1137 17.90 25.43 27.43
C SER A 1137 16.39 25.15 27.55
N PHE A 1138 15.66 26.00 28.28
CA PHE A 1138 14.20 25.89 28.38
C PHE A 1138 13.50 25.97 27.01
N SER A 1139 14.06 26.71 26.05
CA SER A 1139 13.49 26.86 24.70
C SER A 1139 13.97 25.80 23.69
N ASN A 1140 14.92 24.96 24.07
CA ASN A 1140 15.45 23.87 23.25
C ASN A 1140 15.96 22.76 24.20
N PRO A 1141 15.04 22.06 24.89
CA PRO A 1141 15.40 20.99 25.83
C PRO A 1141 16.05 19.82 25.08
N ILE A 1142 16.97 19.11 25.74
CA ILE A 1142 17.58 17.90 25.15
C ILE A 1142 16.65 16.70 25.25
N ASP A 1143 16.79 15.73 24.34
CA ASP A 1143 15.90 14.58 24.29
C ASP A 1143 16.35 13.38 25.15
N VAL A 1144 17.35 13.59 26.02
CA VAL A 1144 17.90 12.55 26.90
C VAL A 1144 18.02 13.10 28.31
N GLN A 1145 17.28 12.53 29.26
CA GLN A 1145 17.41 12.89 30.67
C GLN A 1145 18.79 12.48 31.21
N LEU A 1146 19.51 13.44 31.78
CA LEU A 1146 20.84 13.22 32.35
C LEU A 1146 20.75 12.89 33.84
N SER A 1147 21.76 12.19 34.37
CA SER A 1147 21.93 12.08 35.83
C SER A 1147 22.65 13.30 36.40
N GLU A 1148 22.63 13.48 37.73
CA GLU A 1148 23.23 14.62 38.45
C GLU A 1148 24.75 14.84 38.19
N SER A 1149 25.43 13.97 37.43
CA SER A 1149 26.85 14.08 37.12
C SER A 1149 27.22 13.68 35.68
N VAL A 1150 28.00 14.53 35.01
CA VAL A 1150 28.62 14.27 33.69
C VAL A 1150 30.13 14.12 33.87
N SER A 1151 30.75 13.13 33.21
CA SER A 1151 32.19 12.94 33.25
C SER A 1151 32.87 13.92 32.30
N ILE A 1152 33.71 14.80 32.85
CA ILE A 1152 34.50 15.74 32.06
C ILE A 1152 35.98 15.51 32.35
N ASP A 1153 36.72 15.15 31.30
CA ASP A 1153 38.17 15.06 31.37
C ASP A 1153 38.77 16.34 30.80
N VAL A 1154 39.69 16.93 31.56
CA VAL A 1154 40.44 18.11 31.15
C VAL A 1154 41.92 17.75 31.11
N LEU A 1155 42.55 18.01 29.96
CA LEU A 1155 44.00 18.02 29.86
C LEU A 1155 44.48 19.43 30.18
N SER A 1156 44.71 19.69 31.47
CA SER A 1156 45.28 20.95 31.99
C SER A 1156 46.75 20.80 32.40
N GLY A 1157 47.19 19.60 32.76
CA GLY A 1157 48.50 19.33 33.35
C GLY A 1157 49.71 19.47 32.42
N GLN A 1158 49.52 19.79 31.13
CA GLN A 1158 50.62 19.96 30.17
C GLN A 1158 50.62 21.29 29.42
N GLN A 1159 49.82 22.29 29.81
CA GLN A 1159 49.90 23.62 29.20
C GLN A 1159 49.82 23.53 27.66
N VAL A 1160 48.71 23.00 27.11
CA VAL A 1160 48.58 22.72 25.67
C VAL A 1160 48.94 24.00 24.89
N PRO A 1161 50.05 24.00 24.13
CA PRO A 1161 50.57 25.23 23.56
C PRO A 1161 49.63 25.68 22.46
N PHE A 1162 49.26 26.95 22.50
CA PHE A 1162 48.50 27.53 21.41
C PHE A 1162 49.37 27.65 20.16
N PHE A 1163 48.75 27.51 18.99
CA PHE A 1163 49.43 27.69 17.70
C PHE A 1163 49.30 29.12 17.14
N TRP A 1164 48.97 30.11 17.97
CA TRP A 1164 48.92 31.49 17.48
C TRP A 1164 50.31 32.04 17.18
N GLY A 1165 50.47 32.51 15.95
CA GLY A 1165 51.69 33.15 15.46
C GLY A 1165 52.87 32.19 15.38
N PRO A 1166 53.76 32.42 14.43
CA PRO A 1166 55.16 32.40 14.76
C PRO A 1166 55.58 33.84 15.08
N THR A 1167 55.97 34.11 16.34
CA THR A 1167 56.61 35.39 16.67
C THR A 1167 58.08 35.33 16.28
N GLU A 1168 58.55 36.32 15.53
CA GLU A 1168 59.95 36.45 15.13
C GLU A 1168 60.79 36.93 16.33
N VAL A 1169 61.72 36.09 16.77
CA VAL A 1169 62.74 36.44 17.77
C VAL A 1169 64.00 36.84 17.02
N THR A 1170 64.46 38.08 17.22
CA THR A 1170 65.66 38.61 16.57
C THR A 1170 66.71 38.95 17.60
N VAL A 1171 67.93 38.45 17.43
CA VAL A 1171 69.11 38.93 18.16
C VAL A 1171 69.95 39.76 17.19
N VAL A 1172 70.23 41.00 17.59
CA VAL A 1172 71.10 41.93 16.86
C VAL A 1172 72.38 42.11 17.67
N VAL A 1173 73.54 42.01 17.02
CA VAL A 1173 74.87 42.14 17.64
C VAL A 1173 75.70 43.16 16.88
N TRP A 1174 76.38 44.05 17.61
CA TRP A 1174 77.30 45.06 17.09
C TRP A 1174 78.44 45.31 18.08
N ASN A 1175 79.35 46.22 17.76
CA ASN A 1175 80.55 46.54 18.54
C ASN A 1175 80.46 47.87 19.27
#